data_AF-A0A8S2GUT8-F1
#
_entry.id   AF-A0A8S2GUT8-F1
#
_cell.length_a   1.000
_cell.length_b   1.000
_cell.length_c   1.000
_cell.angle_alpha   90.00
_cell.angle_beta   90.00
_cell.angle_gamma   90.00
#
_symmetry.space_group_name_H-M   'P 1'
#
loop_
_entity.id
_entity.type
_entity.pdbx_description
1 polymer ?
#
loop_
_entity_poly.entity_id
_entity_poly.type
_entity_poly.pdbx_seq_one_letter_code
_entity_poly.pdbx_strand_id
1 'polypeptide(L)'
;ALPTDFDNLREEIDRQKMALLEKMKSKDIIETVDGRGVEQKTTQMAETKATSSKLKGAKALRVERLLRKVEERSKRRQIRKDEWTALNNKKVPVGYDDPTEVENIRLARVKMGNYFLKTALDYVVPPDQRLTVLKSLDRIMKLKLATYTYQMKFNYRVTELQQRKRSIITFANDEFQRIQQLGQNAQTHASAFIIKRLPLSDDGSQSRFEFTKEEIQAFREDYEQHGPQLSRPDDDGTTGHRASTIRRTIDNRWSVLEIPTEIKTSAYDNMDKQATVDDLKKIKNVVNSTPPSTNDTSNGTSNNPFVHRLFFERDKILEHVQEIMHSFDNDVCLLYYLKMIKTLRVKENELRHITMYEELMLMKEFERTENDLENKVSEAQQRFSAEQIKINEFQQKIDLKKKDIDQLDDRMKHLYAKFDDMIPKEHKFYNYLLRVLNKKIKRKKKVEGEDADDNQDTDSQDFDEDEEDWELDDEDGDDALNQDDPTRQLDVDICPPNLDQKVYDDIIALREKRLDIDEATTEEKTVLQTLQQGLGQTQSYSSKVEIELKGKQSDLTDFQKKKQRKINDINVAFGLRTHQIRYDRSSRLPDDIAQALIFNTNEKIALQNRIVDVKTEIKKEKERHENKVQTKKDLSHELKHLVEVIKRLTDECNKLMIEKFGKLVNLEKLEGAIVNLQIEELKQRLDDAGDEYYNSMQQFELKKMEEKDDTIDLLKTNTQRLHELATLVDDKRRIDDQLMARKMGVAEEYAGPTKRNVEEFDRLCTLVQLQAQEIEALKAEISILSRKGGHILPPNPALLPQNV
;
A
#
# COMPACT_ATOMS: atom_id res chain seq x y z
N ALA A 1 -48.20 0.81 -77.75
CA ALA A 1 -48.27 1.58 -76.49
C ALA A 1 -47.58 0.76 -75.40
N LEU A 2 -46.26 0.95 -75.22
CA LEU A 2 -45.43 0.35 -74.17
C LEU A 2 -44.24 1.26 -73.69
N PRO A 3 -44.34 2.62 -73.59
CA PRO A 3 -43.30 3.39 -72.88
C PRO A 3 -43.53 3.57 -71.37
N THR A 4 -44.74 3.39 -70.85
CA THR A 4 -45.11 3.88 -69.51
C THR A 4 -44.58 3.03 -68.34
N ASP A 5 -44.38 1.73 -68.52
CA ASP A 5 -43.97 0.86 -67.41
C ASP A 5 -42.48 0.95 -67.07
N PHE A 6 -41.65 1.30 -68.05
CA PHE A 6 -40.21 1.46 -67.83
C PHE A 6 -39.88 2.77 -67.12
N ASP A 7 -40.60 3.85 -67.46
CA ASP A 7 -40.44 5.15 -66.80
C ASP A 7 -40.98 5.12 -65.36
N ASN A 8 -42.08 4.38 -65.11
CA ASN A 8 -42.60 4.16 -63.76
C ASN A 8 -41.64 3.35 -62.88
N LEU A 9 -40.97 2.33 -63.42
CA LEU A 9 -39.99 1.54 -62.66
C LEU A 9 -38.73 2.35 -62.35
N ARG A 10 -38.33 3.24 -63.26
CA ARG A 10 -37.18 4.13 -63.06
C ARG A 10 -37.48 5.21 -62.02
N GLU A 11 -38.67 5.80 -62.04
CA GLU A 11 -39.09 6.74 -60.99
C GLU A 11 -39.21 6.08 -59.61
N GLU A 12 -39.65 4.82 -59.55
CA GLU A 12 -39.75 4.08 -58.28
C GLU A 12 -38.35 3.75 -57.70
N ILE A 13 -37.40 3.38 -58.56
CA ILE A 13 -36.00 3.15 -58.17
C ILE A 13 -35.35 4.46 -57.70
N ASP A 14 -35.60 5.58 -58.39
CA ASP A 14 -35.05 6.88 -57.99
C ASP A 14 -35.70 7.39 -56.69
N ARG A 15 -36.98 7.11 -56.43
CA ARG A 15 -37.64 7.37 -55.13
C ARG A 15 -37.05 6.53 -54.00
N GLN A 16 -36.81 5.24 -54.23
CA GLN A 16 -36.18 4.36 -53.21
C GLN A 16 -34.73 4.76 -52.92
N LYS A 17 -34.01 5.23 -53.93
CA LYS A 17 -32.63 5.73 -53.79
C LYS A 17 -32.58 7.04 -53.01
N MET A 18 -33.53 7.96 -53.23
CA MET A 18 -33.66 9.19 -52.44
C MET A 18 -34.06 8.92 -50.99
N ALA A 19 -34.99 7.97 -50.76
CA ALA A 19 -35.38 7.56 -49.41
C ALA A 19 -34.22 6.89 -48.61
N LEU A 20 -33.33 6.17 -49.29
CA LEU A 20 -32.11 5.62 -48.68
C LEU A 20 -31.07 6.69 -48.37
N LEU A 21 -30.92 7.70 -49.25
CA LEU A 21 -30.04 8.85 -49.02
C LEU A 21 -30.53 9.74 -47.86
N GLU A 22 -31.84 9.88 -47.70
CA GLU A 22 -32.45 10.64 -46.60
C GLU A 22 -32.31 9.90 -45.25
N LYS A 23 -32.47 8.57 -45.24
CA LYS A 23 -32.16 7.71 -44.07
C LYS A 23 -30.67 7.64 -43.73
N MET A 24 -29.78 7.86 -44.69
CA MET A 24 -28.34 7.95 -44.42
C MET A 24 -27.96 9.32 -43.85
N LYS A 25 -28.61 10.40 -44.30
CA LYS A 25 -28.40 11.76 -43.76
C LYS A 25 -28.94 11.94 -42.35
N SER A 26 -30.04 11.28 -41.98
CA SER A 26 -30.57 11.34 -40.60
C SER A 26 -29.69 10.58 -39.59
N LYS A 27 -28.86 9.64 -40.06
CA LYS A 27 -27.99 8.81 -39.21
C LYS A 27 -26.63 9.41 -38.88
N ASP A 28 -26.20 10.43 -39.64
CA ASP A 28 -24.89 11.10 -39.45
C ASP A 28 -24.92 12.29 -38.47
N ILE A 29 -26.07 12.61 -37.86
CA ILE A 29 -26.24 13.81 -37.01
C ILE A 29 -26.24 13.52 -35.49
N ILE A 30 -26.31 12.26 -35.03
CA ILE A 30 -26.60 11.97 -33.59
C ILE A 30 -25.43 11.39 -32.77
N GLU A 31 -24.22 11.18 -33.32
CA GLU A 31 -23.09 10.70 -32.51
C GLU A 31 -21.94 11.71 -32.36
N THR A 32 -22.22 12.78 -31.62
CA THR A 32 -21.21 13.49 -30.84
C THR A 32 -21.59 13.50 -29.37
N VAL A 33 -20.60 13.22 -28.52
CA VAL A 33 -20.51 13.41 -27.07
C VAL A 33 -20.71 12.15 -26.19
N ASP A 34 -19.60 11.81 -25.53
CA ASP A 34 -19.37 11.03 -24.30
C ASP A 34 -19.68 9.51 -24.26
N GLY A 35 -18.83 8.65 -23.70
CA GLY A 35 -17.66 8.92 -22.86
C GLY A 35 -17.69 8.21 -21.51
N ARG A 36 -18.36 7.06 -21.36
CA ARG A 36 -18.14 6.06 -20.28
C ARG A 36 -19.13 4.90 -20.43
N GLY A 37 -18.62 3.68 -20.64
CA GLY A 37 -19.45 2.48 -20.83
C GLY A 37 -18.58 1.26 -21.14
N VAL A 38 -17.71 0.91 -20.19
CA VAL A 38 -16.90 -0.32 -20.26
C VAL A 38 -17.23 -1.13 -19.03
N GLU A 39 -18.40 -1.78 -19.03
CA GLU A 39 -18.64 -2.96 -18.18
C GLU A 39 -19.87 -3.78 -18.62
N GLN A 40 -20.74 -3.26 -19.49
CA GLN A 40 -21.85 -4.04 -20.08
C GLN A 40 -21.52 -4.76 -21.40
N LYS A 41 -20.29 -4.68 -21.92
CA LYS A 41 -19.96 -5.27 -23.24
C LYS A 41 -19.53 -6.74 -23.19
N THR A 42 -19.41 -7.35 -22.02
CA THR A 42 -19.08 -8.77 -21.90
C THR A 42 -20.27 -9.69 -22.20
N THR A 43 -21.52 -9.22 -22.06
CA THR A 43 -22.72 -10.00 -22.38
C THR A 43 -23.07 -10.01 -23.87
N GLN A 44 -22.82 -8.91 -24.60
CA GLN A 44 -23.04 -8.86 -26.06
C GLN A 44 -22.01 -9.68 -26.87
N MET A 45 -20.82 -9.93 -26.32
CA MET A 45 -19.85 -10.84 -26.96
C MET A 45 -20.24 -12.33 -26.82
N ALA A 46 -21.08 -12.68 -25.85
CA ALA A 46 -21.59 -14.04 -25.70
C ALA A 46 -22.77 -14.31 -26.66
N GLU A 47 -23.65 -13.33 -26.88
CA GLU A 47 -24.78 -13.47 -27.82
C GLU A 47 -24.35 -13.46 -29.30
N THR A 48 -23.26 -12.77 -29.64
CA THR A 48 -22.72 -12.74 -31.02
C THR A 48 -22.03 -14.04 -31.46
N LYS A 49 -21.72 -14.97 -30.54
CA LYS A 49 -21.27 -16.32 -30.92
C LYS A 49 -22.41 -17.17 -31.49
N ALA A 50 -23.65 -16.94 -31.06
CA ALA A 50 -24.82 -17.71 -31.48
C ALA A 50 -25.32 -17.32 -32.89
N THR A 51 -24.96 -16.14 -33.42
CA THR A 51 -25.41 -15.66 -34.73
C THR A 51 -24.46 -15.96 -35.90
N SER A 52 -23.29 -16.53 -35.64
CA SER A 52 -22.30 -16.86 -36.69
C SER A 52 -22.76 -17.93 -37.72
N SER A 53 -23.91 -18.58 -37.50
CA SER A 53 -24.38 -19.73 -38.29
C SER A 53 -24.92 -19.39 -39.68
N LYS A 54 -25.08 -18.11 -40.04
CA LYS A 54 -25.63 -17.69 -41.34
C LYS A 54 -24.58 -17.36 -42.39
N LEU A 55 -23.32 -17.13 -42.01
CA LEU A 55 -22.25 -16.83 -42.95
C LEU A 55 -21.66 -18.12 -43.55
N LYS A 56 -21.59 -18.23 -44.89
CA LYS A 56 -21.16 -19.46 -45.59
C LYS A 56 -19.78 -19.30 -46.25
N GLY A 57 -19.01 -20.39 -46.26
CA GLY A 57 -17.79 -20.54 -47.06
C GLY A 57 -16.63 -19.59 -46.69
N ALA A 58 -15.90 -19.11 -47.70
CA ALA A 58 -14.68 -18.31 -47.54
C ALA A 58 -14.90 -16.95 -46.82
N LYS A 59 -16.13 -16.40 -46.87
CA LYS A 59 -16.50 -15.14 -46.20
C LYS A 59 -16.56 -15.32 -44.68
N ALA A 60 -17.11 -16.44 -44.19
CA ALA A 60 -17.15 -16.76 -42.76
C ALA A 60 -15.75 -16.88 -42.14
N LEU A 61 -14.85 -17.62 -42.81
CA LEU A 61 -13.44 -17.77 -42.39
C LEU A 61 -12.68 -16.43 -42.38
N ARG A 62 -13.02 -15.51 -43.27
CA ARG A 62 -12.44 -14.16 -43.30
C ARG A 62 -12.91 -13.33 -42.11
N VAL A 63 -14.20 -13.37 -41.79
CA VAL A 63 -14.81 -12.66 -40.64
C VAL A 63 -14.23 -13.19 -39.33
N GLU A 64 -14.13 -14.51 -39.16
CA GLU A 64 -13.53 -15.15 -37.98
C GLU A 64 -12.07 -14.73 -37.78
N ARG A 65 -11.27 -14.72 -38.85
CA ARG A 65 -9.88 -14.25 -38.81
C ARG A 65 -9.76 -12.78 -38.41
N LEU A 66 -10.70 -11.93 -38.83
CA LEU A 66 -10.74 -10.52 -38.45
C LEU A 66 -11.15 -10.34 -36.99
N LEU A 67 -12.17 -11.07 -36.50
CA LEU A 67 -12.59 -11.06 -35.10
C LEU A 67 -11.46 -11.48 -34.16
N ARG A 68 -10.75 -12.57 -34.49
CA ARG A 68 -9.60 -13.03 -33.70
C ARG A 68 -8.49 -11.96 -33.62
N LYS A 69 -8.22 -11.26 -34.73
CA LYS A 69 -7.25 -10.15 -34.73
C LYS A 69 -7.70 -8.97 -33.86
N VAL A 70 -8.99 -8.65 -33.86
CA VAL A 70 -9.57 -7.59 -33.00
C VAL A 70 -9.47 -8.00 -31.52
N GLU A 71 -9.79 -9.24 -31.19
CA GLU A 71 -9.66 -9.78 -29.82
C GLU A 71 -8.20 -9.79 -29.34
N GLU A 72 -7.25 -10.23 -30.17
CA GLU A 72 -5.82 -10.21 -29.83
C GLU A 72 -5.31 -8.79 -29.57
N ARG A 73 -5.76 -7.80 -30.35
CA ARG A 73 -5.42 -6.38 -30.12
C ARG A 73 -6.06 -5.83 -28.86
N SER A 74 -7.33 -6.18 -28.59
CA SER A 74 -8.05 -5.80 -27.38
C SER A 74 -7.34 -6.33 -26.12
N LYS A 75 -6.95 -7.61 -26.11
CA LYS A 75 -6.16 -8.21 -25.02
C LYS A 75 -4.83 -7.49 -24.80
N ARG A 76 -4.09 -7.16 -25.86
CA ARG A 76 -2.83 -6.39 -25.77
C ARG A 76 -3.03 -4.98 -25.20
N ARG A 77 -4.18 -4.34 -25.44
CA ARG A 77 -4.52 -3.05 -24.83
C ARG A 77 -4.82 -3.21 -23.35
N GLN A 78 -5.60 -4.23 -22.99
CA GLN A 78 -5.92 -4.50 -21.60
C GLN A 78 -4.66 -4.74 -20.78
N ILE A 79 -3.73 -5.57 -21.28
CA ILE A 79 -2.43 -5.79 -20.65
C ILE A 79 -1.68 -4.47 -20.44
N ARG A 80 -1.58 -3.61 -21.47
CA ARG A 80 -0.94 -2.29 -21.32
C ARG A 80 -1.65 -1.37 -20.32
N LYS A 81 -2.98 -1.43 -20.25
CA LYS A 81 -3.77 -0.66 -19.28
C LYS A 81 -3.48 -1.14 -17.86
N ASP A 82 -3.40 -2.45 -17.66
CA ASP A 82 -3.09 -3.07 -16.37
C ASP A 82 -1.64 -2.79 -15.96
N GLU A 83 -0.70 -2.81 -16.90
CA GLU A 83 0.68 -2.38 -16.66
C GLU A 83 0.76 -0.90 -16.26
N TRP A 84 0.00 -0.03 -16.93
CA TRP A 84 -0.07 1.40 -16.61
C TRP A 84 -0.69 1.66 -15.23
N THR A 85 -1.79 0.98 -14.88
CA THR A 85 -2.41 1.11 -13.56
C THR A 85 -1.48 0.57 -12.47
N ALA A 86 -0.82 -0.57 -12.70
CA ALA A 86 0.18 -1.10 -11.78
C ALA A 86 1.36 -0.14 -11.57
N LEU A 87 1.82 0.54 -12.63
CA LEU A 87 2.88 1.54 -12.53
C LEU A 87 2.42 2.79 -11.79
N ASN A 88 1.22 3.29 -12.08
CA ASN A 88 0.65 4.46 -11.40
C ASN A 88 0.40 4.19 -9.91
N ASN A 89 -0.02 2.98 -9.55
CA ASN A 89 -0.22 2.56 -8.16
C ASN A 89 1.10 2.46 -7.36
N LYS A 90 2.27 2.39 -8.02
CA LYS A 90 3.58 2.46 -7.34
C LYS A 90 3.99 3.88 -6.95
N LYS A 91 3.23 4.91 -7.36
CA LYS A 91 3.54 6.29 -7.00
C LYS A 91 3.33 6.47 -5.49
N VAL A 92 4.36 6.98 -4.84
CA VAL A 92 4.35 7.20 -3.39
C VAL A 92 3.34 8.32 -3.05
N PRO A 93 2.53 8.18 -1.97
CA PRO A 93 1.61 9.21 -1.51
C PRO A 93 2.29 10.54 -1.17
N VAL A 94 1.54 11.64 -1.26
CA VAL A 94 2.02 12.97 -0.85
C VAL A 94 2.22 12.99 0.67
N GLY A 95 3.43 13.33 1.12
CA GLY A 95 3.78 13.35 2.56
C GLY A 95 4.44 12.08 3.10
N TYR A 96 4.90 11.18 2.22
CA TYR A 96 5.69 10.03 2.64
C TYR A 96 7.13 10.42 3.00
N ASP A 97 7.51 10.17 4.25
CA ASP A 97 8.90 10.23 4.70
C ASP A 97 9.57 8.85 4.51
N ASP A 98 10.76 8.82 3.92
CA ASP A 98 11.53 7.58 3.76
C ASP A 98 11.90 7.03 5.16
N PRO A 99 11.49 5.79 5.52
CA PRO A 99 11.80 5.19 6.81
C PRO A 99 13.30 5.18 7.13
N THR A 100 14.15 5.05 6.11
CA THR A 100 15.60 5.06 6.30
C THR A 100 16.11 6.46 6.69
N GLU A 101 15.53 7.52 6.12
CA GLU A 101 15.86 8.90 6.48
C GLU A 101 15.37 9.25 7.89
N VAL A 102 14.15 8.83 8.25
CA VAL A 102 13.59 9.01 9.59
C VAL A 102 14.48 8.33 10.65
N GLU A 103 14.90 7.09 10.39
CA GLU A 103 15.80 6.36 11.29
C GLU A 103 17.19 7.01 11.36
N ASN A 104 17.73 7.46 10.23
CA ASN A 104 19.01 8.18 10.22
C ASN A 104 18.94 9.48 11.04
N ILE A 105 17.83 10.23 10.95
CA ILE A 105 17.59 11.42 11.77
C ILE A 105 17.50 11.04 13.26
N ARG A 106 16.80 9.96 13.59
CA ARG A 106 16.70 9.45 14.96
C ARG A 106 18.07 9.09 15.52
N LEU A 107 18.86 8.31 14.78
CA LEU A 107 20.21 7.92 15.14
C LEU A 107 21.15 9.12 15.27
N ALA A 108 21.03 10.11 14.38
CA ALA A 108 21.80 11.35 14.45
C ALA A 108 21.49 12.14 15.74
N ARG A 109 20.20 12.25 16.12
CA ARG A 109 19.80 12.89 17.39
C ARG A 109 20.41 12.20 18.60
N VAL A 110 20.40 10.87 18.63
CA VAL A 110 20.98 10.08 19.74
C VAL A 110 22.51 10.19 19.77
N LYS A 111 23.16 10.15 18.60
CA LYS A 111 24.63 10.19 18.47
C LYS A 111 25.21 11.60 18.46
N MET A 112 24.39 12.65 18.58
CA MET A 112 24.87 14.04 18.55
C MET A 112 25.93 14.32 19.63
N GLY A 113 25.89 13.56 20.74
CA GLY A 113 26.88 13.65 21.81
C GLY A 113 26.71 14.91 22.65
N ASN A 114 25.47 15.39 22.79
CA ASN A 114 25.16 16.57 23.59
C ASN A 114 25.20 16.24 25.08
N TYR A 115 25.78 17.15 25.87
CA TYR A 115 25.73 17.09 27.32
C TYR A 115 24.71 18.09 27.84
N PHE A 116 23.52 17.61 28.18
CA PHE A 116 22.46 18.47 28.72
C PHE A 116 22.68 18.73 30.20
N LEU A 117 22.52 19.98 30.60
CA LEU A 117 22.55 20.34 32.01
C LEU A 117 21.25 19.86 32.67
N LYS A 118 21.36 19.01 33.69
CA LYS A 118 20.18 18.42 34.36
C LYS A 118 19.29 19.45 35.07
N THR A 119 19.81 20.64 35.33
CA THR A 119 19.07 21.76 35.93
C THR A 119 18.36 22.64 34.89
N ALA A 120 18.57 22.41 33.59
CA ALA A 120 17.90 23.17 32.53
C ALA A 120 16.40 22.91 32.52
N LEU A 121 15.60 23.94 32.19
CA LEU A 121 14.13 23.89 32.22
C LEU A 121 13.51 22.97 31.16
N ASP A 122 14.24 22.76 30.06
CA ASP A 122 13.88 21.96 28.89
C ASP A 122 14.43 20.52 28.95
N TYR A 123 15.21 20.16 29.98
CA TYR A 123 15.77 18.83 30.11
C TYR A 123 14.70 17.79 30.45
N VAL A 124 14.52 16.81 29.56
CA VAL A 124 13.68 15.64 29.76
C VAL A 124 14.57 14.40 29.88
N VAL A 125 14.40 13.64 30.95
CA VAL A 125 15.19 12.44 31.21
C VAL A 125 14.80 11.34 30.22
N PRO A 126 15.75 10.82 29.42
CA PRO A 126 15.50 9.68 28.53
C PRO A 126 14.97 8.46 29.31
N PRO A 127 14.05 7.66 28.72
CA PRO A 127 13.38 6.56 29.41
C PRO A 127 14.35 5.56 30.05
N ASP A 128 15.44 5.21 29.38
CA ASP A 128 16.44 4.25 29.88
C ASP A 128 17.16 4.75 31.14
N GLN A 129 17.36 6.07 31.22
CA GLN A 129 18.07 6.75 32.30
C GLN A 129 17.15 7.12 33.47
N ARG A 130 15.83 6.94 33.34
CA ARG A 130 14.89 7.16 34.43
C ARG A 130 15.24 6.25 35.60
N LEU A 131 15.37 6.88 36.77
CA LEU A 131 15.58 6.19 38.03
C LEU A 131 14.23 5.65 38.50
N THR A 132 14.21 4.38 38.89
CA THR A 132 13.05 3.67 39.46
C THR A 132 13.46 3.19 40.84
N VAL A 133 12.52 2.99 41.76
CA VAL A 133 12.80 2.46 43.10
C VAL A 133 13.64 1.17 43.03
N LEU A 134 13.33 0.25 42.12
CA LEU A 134 14.10 -0.98 41.91
C LEU A 134 15.55 -0.70 41.49
N LYS A 135 15.77 0.21 40.54
CA LYS A 135 17.12 0.60 40.10
C LYS A 135 17.91 1.27 41.23
N SER A 136 17.25 2.10 42.05
CA SER A 136 17.88 2.72 43.23
C SER A 136 18.26 1.69 44.29
N LEU A 137 17.38 0.72 44.56
CA LEU A 137 17.66 -0.38 45.49
C LEU A 137 18.85 -1.24 45.03
N ASP A 138 18.90 -1.58 43.74
CA ASP A 138 20.02 -2.32 43.15
C ASP A 138 21.35 -1.56 43.30
N ARG A 139 21.36 -0.24 43.07
CA ARG A 139 22.56 0.60 43.29
C ARG A 139 23.01 0.58 44.76
N ILE A 140 22.07 0.71 45.70
CA ILE A 140 22.37 0.64 47.14
C ILE A 140 22.92 -0.74 47.50
N MET A 141 22.31 -1.81 46.99
CA MET A 141 22.76 -3.18 47.26
C MET A 141 24.17 -3.43 46.73
N LYS A 142 24.46 -2.99 45.50
CA LYS A 142 25.81 -3.05 44.91
C LYS A 142 26.83 -2.27 45.73
N LEU A 143 26.49 -1.07 46.20
CA LEU A 143 27.36 -0.26 47.05
C LEU A 143 27.62 -0.93 48.40
N LYS A 144 26.59 -1.50 49.04
CA LYS A 144 26.72 -2.27 50.29
C LYS A 144 27.59 -3.50 50.10
N LEU A 145 27.37 -4.27 49.04
CA LEU A 145 28.17 -5.45 48.72
C LEU A 145 29.63 -5.07 48.46
N ALA A 146 29.87 -3.99 47.71
CA ALA A 146 31.21 -3.47 47.47
C ALA A 146 31.89 -3.03 48.79
N THR A 147 31.15 -2.37 49.68
CA THR A 147 31.68 -1.96 50.99
C THR A 147 31.99 -3.15 51.89
N TYR A 148 31.08 -4.14 51.94
CA TYR A 148 31.27 -5.38 52.69
C TYR A 148 32.47 -6.17 52.19
N THR A 149 32.57 -6.41 50.87
CA THR A 149 33.72 -7.11 50.29
C THR A 149 35.03 -6.38 50.55
N TYR A 150 35.02 -5.04 50.53
CA TYR A 150 36.19 -4.24 50.84
C TYR A 150 36.63 -4.36 52.31
N GLN A 151 35.67 -4.38 53.25
CA GLN A 151 35.93 -4.63 54.67
C GLN A 151 36.42 -6.06 54.91
N MET A 152 35.79 -7.06 54.30
CA MET A 152 36.18 -8.47 54.45
C MET A 152 37.58 -8.75 53.92
N LYS A 153 37.97 -8.14 52.78
CA LYS A 153 39.35 -8.23 52.27
C LYS A 153 40.39 -7.69 53.26
N PHE A 154 40.07 -6.60 53.95
CA PHE A 154 40.95 -6.06 55.00
C PHE A 154 40.99 -6.98 56.22
N ASN A 155 39.83 -7.45 56.70
CA ASN A 155 39.74 -8.38 57.83
C ASN A 155 40.51 -9.68 57.56
N TYR A 156 40.44 -10.21 56.34
CA TYR A 156 41.22 -11.39 55.94
C TYR A 156 42.73 -11.17 56.08
N ARG A 157 43.25 -10.02 55.63
CA ARG A 157 44.67 -9.68 55.81
C ARG A 157 45.08 -9.52 57.27
N VAL A 158 44.18 -9.02 58.12
CA VAL A 158 44.40 -8.96 59.57
C VAL A 158 44.52 -10.38 60.14
N THR A 159 43.60 -11.27 59.78
CA THR A 159 43.61 -12.67 60.22
C THR A 159 44.85 -13.41 59.70
N GLU A 160 45.25 -13.18 58.46
CA GLU A 160 46.47 -13.74 57.85
C GLU A 160 47.73 -13.29 58.63
N LEU A 161 47.84 -12.01 58.98
CA LEU A 161 48.94 -11.51 59.80
C LEU A 161 48.91 -12.07 61.23
N GLN A 162 47.71 -12.28 61.81
CA GLN A 162 47.60 -12.97 63.09
C GLN A 162 48.13 -14.40 63.01
N GLN A 163 47.80 -15.15 61.95
CA GLN A 163 48.32 -16.50 61.73
C GLN A 163 49.84 -16.47 61.50
N ARG A 164 50.34 -15.55 60.66
CA ARG A 164 51.78 -15.35 60.44
C ARG A 164 52.51 -15.04 61.75
N LYS A 165 51.96 -14.18 62.60
CA LYS A 165 52.51 -13.91 63.94
C LYS A 165 52.63 -15.19 64.77
N ARG A 166 51.60 -16.04 64.78
CA ARG A 166 51.66 -17.33 65.49
C ARG A 166 52.76 -18.22 64.92
N SER A 167 52.84 -18.34 63.59
CA SER A 167 53.88 -19.12 62.92
C SER A 167 55.30 -18.61 63.21
N ILE A 168 55.48 -17.28 63.27
CA ILE A 168 56.77 -16.67 63.64
C ILE A 168 57.11 -16.96 65.10
N ILE A 169 56.14 -16.86 66.02
CA ILE A 169 56.37 -17.18 67.44
C ILE A 169 56.73 -18.65 67.62
N THR A 170 56.05 -19.58 66.94
CA THR A 170 56.40 -21.01 66.99
C THR A 170 57.79 -21.25 66.41
N PHE A 171 58.10 -20.67 65.24
CA PHE A 171 59.41 -20.78 64.61
C PHE A 171 60.54 -20.22 65.48
N ALA A 172 60.36 -19.01 66.03
CA ALA A 172 61.34 -18.40 66.92
C ALA A 172 61.55 -19.23 68.19
N ASN A 173 60.49 -19.80 68.77
CA ASN A 173 60.60 -20.69 69.93
C ASN A 173 61.28 -22.04 69.61
N ASP A 174 61.16 -22.54 68.39
CA ASP A 174 61.87 -23.74 67.91
C ASP A 174 63.36 -23.44 67.69
N GLU A 175 63.69 -22.30 67.08
CA GLU A 175 65.08 -21.85 66.91
C GLU A 175 65.74 -21.49 68.26
N PHE A 176 65.00 -20.90 69.21
CA PHE A 176 65.49 -20.70 70.58
C PHE A 176 65.72 -22.02 71.32
N GLN A 177 64.91 -23.05 71.07
CA GLN A 177 65.18 -24.41 71.57
C GLN A 177 66.45 -25.00 70.95
N ARG A 178 66.67 -24.80 69.65
CA ARG A 178 67.90 -25.22 68.97
C ARG A 178 69.14 -24.52 69.56
N ILE A 179 69.07 -23.22 69.84
CA ILE A 179 70.13 -22.48 70.52
C ILE A 179 70.40 -23.05 71.92
N GLN A 180 69.35 -23.39 72.68
CA GLN A 180 69.49 -24.03 73.99
C GLN A 180 70.17 -25.41 73.91
N GLN A 181 69.85 -26.21 72.88
CA GLN A 181 70.50 -27.50 72.61
C GLN A 181 71.98 -27.34 72.23
N LEU A 182 72.31 -26.33 71.40
CA LEU A 182 73.69 -25.98 71.06
C LEU A 182 74.49 -25.55 72.31
N GLY A 183 73.85 -24.84 73.25
CA GLY A 183 74.44 -24.44 74.52
C GLY A 183 74.73 -25.59 75.48
N GLN A 184 73.90 -26.65 75.48
CA GLN A 184 74.16 -27.88 76.26
C GLN A 184 75.43 -28.61 75.80
N ASN A 185 75.74 -28.55 74.50
CA ASN A 185 76.96 -29.12 73.93
C ASN A 185 78.22 -28.29 74.22
N ALA A 186 78.07 -27.02 74.60
CA ALA A 186 79.19 -26.10 74.81
C ALA A 186 79.80 -26.16 76.22
N GLN A 187 79.09 -26.71 77.22
CA GLN A 187 79.44 -26.96 78.65
C GLN A 187 80.12 -25.84 79.48
N THR A 188 80.96 -24.99 78.92
CA THR A 188 81.75 -23.94 79.59
C THR A 188 81.06 -22.56 79.62
N HIS A 189 80.05 -22.33 78.76
CA HIS A 189 79.36 -21.02 78.63
C HIS A 189 77.82 -21.13 78.52
N ALA A 190 77.22 -22.06 79.27
CA ALA A 190 75.79 -22.37 79.19
C ALA A 190 74.84 -21.17 79.40
N SER A 191 75.25 -20.15 80.17
CA SER A 191 74.45 -18.95 80.43
C SER A 191 74.24 -18.07 79.18
N ALA A 192 75.18 -18.08 78.22
CA ALA A 192 75.12 -17.26 77.01
C ALA A 192 74.16 -17.81 75.93
N PHE A 193 73.54 -18.97 76.18
CA PHE A 193 72.61 -19.66 75.28
C PHE A 193 71.19 -19.78 75.87
N ILE A 194 70.93 -19.22 77.07
CA ILE A 194 69.60 -19.20 77.69
C ILE A 194 68.80 -18.03 77.11
N ILE A 195 67.93 -18.32 76.14
CA ILE A 195 66.96 -17.37 75.62
C ILE A 195 65.58 -17.67 76.22
N LYS A 196 64.90 -16.66 76.78
CA LYS A 196 63.51 -16.79 77.24
C LYS A 196 62.59 -16.97 76.05
N ARG A 197 61.74 -18.00 76.08
CA ARG A 197 60.73 -18.25 75.03
C ARG A 197 59.77 -17.06 74.91
N LEU A 198 59.38 -16.76 73.68
CA LEU A 198 58.31 -15.80 73.39
C LEU A 198 56.98 -16.41 73.83
N PRO A 199 56.15 -15.68 74.61
CA PRO A 199 54.83 -16.17 74.98
C PRO A 199 53.99 -16.31 73.70
N LEU A 200 53.37 -17.47 73.50
CA LEU A 200 52.28 -17.57 72.53
C LEU A 200 51.19 -16.62 73.00
N SER A 201 50.89 -15.58 72.21
CA SER A 201 49.81 -14.66 72.54
C SER A 201 48.52 -15.46 72.68
N ASP A 202 47.93 -15.41 73.86
CA ASP A 202 46.58 -15.92 74.12
C ASP A 202 45.59 -15.17 73.21
N ASP A 203 44.64 -15.92 72.64
CA ASP A 203 43.72 -15.47 71.59
C ASP A 203 42.62 -14.52 72.10
N GLY A 204 42.74 -14.06 73.35
CA GLY A 204 41.76 -13.26 74.08
C GLY A 204 41.42 -11.88 73.48
N SER A 205 41.91 -11.54 72.29
CA SER A 205 41.43 -10.35 71.56
C SER A 205 40.13 -10.58 70.80
N GLN A 206 39.82 -11.82 70.37
CA GLN A 206 38.52 -12.13 69.76
C GLN A 206 37.45 -12.47 70.80
N SER A 207 37.82 -13.16 71.89
CA SER A 207 36.90 -13.51 72.97
C SER A 207 36.46 -12.30 73.83
N ARG A 208 37.14 -11.14 73.71
CA ARG A 208 36.72 -9.86 74.32
C ARG A 208 35.35 -9.35 73.86
N PHE A 209 34.81 -9.87 72.75
CA PHE A 209 33.48 -9.52 72.24
C PHE A 209 32.49 -10.70 72.31
N GLU A 210 32.90 -11.84 72.86
CA GLU A 210 32.02 -12.97 73.15
C GLU A 210 31.49 -12.81 74.57
N PHE A 211 30.34 -12.14 74.71
CA PHE A 211 29.65 -12.05 76.00
C PHE A 211 28.91 -13.36 76.26
N THR A 212 29.20 -14.01 77.37
CA THR A 212 28.43 -15.17 77.82
C THR A 212 27.02 -14.73 78.21
N LYS A 213 26.02 -15.61 78.05
CA LYS A 213 24.64 -15.29 78.48
C LYS A 213 24.57 -14.89 79.95
N GLU A 214 25.46 -15.45 80.78
CA GLU A 214 25.60 -15.16 82.21
C GLU A 214 26.10 -13.73 82.44
N GLU A 215 27.06 -13.23 81.67
CA GLU A 215 27.56 -11.85 81.76
C GLU A 215 26.51 -10.82 81.28
N ILE A 216 25.73 -11.15 80.24
CA ILE A 216 24.63 -10.30 79.76
C ILE A 216 23.51 -10.24 80.80
N GLN A 217 23.25 -11.36 81.48
CA GLN A 217 22.23 -11.48 82.51
C GLN A 217 22.64 -10.76 83.80
N ALA A 218 23.90 -10.88 84.20
CA ALA A 218 24.47 -10.09 85.29
C ALA A 218 24.45 -8.58 84.99
N PHE A 219 24.76 -8.17 83.77
CA PHE A 219 24.65 -6.76 83.36
C PHE A 219 23.20 -6.28 83.34
N ARG A 220 22.25 -7.12 82.91
CA ARG A 220 20.82 -6.81 82.95
C ARG A 220 20.32 -6.65 84.39
N GLU A 221 20.71 -7.54 85.28
CA GLU A 221 20.38 -7.46 86.71
C GLU A 221 20.99 -6.21 87.35
N ASP A 222 22.23 -5.86 87.01
CA ASP A 222 22.90 -4.65 87.50
C ASP A 222 22.23 -3.36 86.95
N TYR A 223 21.79 -3.39 85.69
CA TYR A 223 21.06 -2.30 85.04
C TYR A 223 19.63 -2.15 85.58
N GLU A 224 18.95 -3.25 85.92
CA GLU A 224 17.62 -3.25 86.55
C GLU A 224 17.69 -2.80 88.02
N GLN A 225 18.78 -3.07 88.74
CA GLN A 225 18.98 -2.63 90.12
C GLN A 225 19.43 -1.17 90.25
N HIS A 226 20.28 -0.67 89.35
CA HIS A 226 20.91 0.64 89.48
C HIS A 226 20.38 1.70 88.48
N GLY A 227 19.58 1.31 87.49
CA GLY A 227 19.05 2.20 86.46
C GLY A 227 20.13 2.89 85.62
N PRO A 228 19.75 3.76 84.66
CA PRO A 228 20.71 4.44 83.78
C PRO A 228 21.34 5.64 84.49
N GLN A 229 22.09 5.42 85.58
CA GLN A 229 22.95 6.47 86.13
C GLN A 229 24.27 6.48 85.35
N LEU A 230 24.31 7.30 84.28
CA LEU A 230 25.56 7.85 83.81
C LEU A 230 26.10 8.80 84.88
N SER A 231 26.91 8.29 85.80
CA SER A 231 27.70 9.14 86.68
C SER A 231 28.73 9.90 85.84
N ARG A 232 28.45 11.19 85.59
CA ARG A 232 29.50 12.17 85.31
C ARG A 232 30.47 12.17 86.50
N PRO A 233 31.79 12.30 86.27
CA PRO A 233 32.76 12.32 87.35
C PRO A 233 32.74 13.69 88.01
N ASP A 234 32.14 13.79 89.19
CA ASP A 234 32.51 14.84 90.14
C ASP A 234 33.60 14.29 91.07
N ASP A 235 34.67 15.06 91.17
CA ASP A 235 35.72 14.96 92.18
C ASP A 235 35.08 14.91 93.57
N ASP A 236 35.20 13.77 94.28
CA ASP A 236 35.76 13.80 95.62
C ASP A 236 36.19 12.40 96.08
N GLY A 237 37.20 12.39 96.94
CA GLY A 237 37.90 11.20 97.35
C GLY A 237 37.09 10.26 98.25
N THR A 238 37.56 9.01 98.19
CA THR A 238 37.49 7.99 99.24
C THR A 238 36.34 6.98 99.13
N THR A 239 36.76 5.71 99.05
CA THR A 239 36.01 4.45 99.26
C THR A 239 35.46 3.76 98.00
N GLY A 240 36.19 2.73 97.52
CA GLY A 240 35.69 1.82 96.46
C GLY A 240 36.78 1.06 95.69
N HIS A 241 37.58 0.23 96.36
CA HIS A 241 38.68 -0.55 95.77
C HIS A 241 38.24 -1.74 94.89
N ARG A 242 37.48 -1.54 93.80
CA ARG A 242 37.32 -2.60 92.76
C ARG A 242 37.25 -2.13 91.30
N ALA A 243 37.23 -0.83 91.01
CA ALA A 243 37.07 -0.32 89.63
C ALA A 243 38.28 0.46 89.05
N SER A 244 39.46 0.35 89.66
CA SER A 244 40.64 1.18 89.30
C SER A 244 41.69 0.51 88.40
N THR A 245 41.54 -0.78 88.03
CA THR A 245 42.58 -1.49 87.24
C THR A 245 42.39 -1.35 85.72
N ILE A 246 41.19 -1.07 85.23
CA ILE A 246 40.93 -1.05 83.78
C ILE A 246 41.31 0.29 83.13
N ARG A 247 41.16 1.42 83.84
CA ARG A 247 41.29 2.75 83.22
C ARG A 247 42.72 3.30 83.12
N ARG A 248 43.67 2.86 83.96
CA ARG A 248 45.07 3.34 83.91
C ARG A 248 45.88 2.83 82.71
N THR A 249 45.33 1.92 81.89
CA THR A 249 46.06 1.32 80.75
C THR A 249 45.77 1.98 79.40
N ILE A 250 44.83 2.93 79.34
CA ILE A 250 44.39 3.53 78.07
C ILE A 250 45.09 4.87 77.79
N ASP A 251 45.41 5.67 78.82
CA ASP A 251 45.93 7.04 78.61
C ASP A 251 47.45 7.15 78.44
N ASN A 252 48.23 6.11 78.76
CA ASN A 252 49.70 6.15 78.61
C ASN A 252 50.22 5.57 77.27
N ARG A 253 49.37 5.44 76.25
CA ARG A 253 49.76 4.78 74.98
C ARG A 253 49.73 5.65 73.73
N TRP A 254 49.62 6.97 73.89
CA TRP A 254 49.80 7.95 72.82
C TRP A 254 50.97 8.89 73.12
N SER A 255 52.19 8.36 73.04
CA SER A 255 53.40 9.17 72.90
C SER A 255 54.10 8.82 71.60
N VAL A 256 53.90 9.73 70.63
CA VAL A 256 54.77 10.17 69.53
C VAL A 256 55.79 9.14 69.01
N LEU A 257 55.55 8.65 67.79
CA LEU A 257 56.62 8.23 66.88
C LEU A 257 56.49 9.07 65.59
N GLU A 258 57.48 9.92 65.35
CA GLU A 258 57.59 10.72 64.13
C GLU A 258 57.80 9.82 62.90
N ILE A 259 57.16 10.19 61.80
CA ILE A 259 57.12 9.45 60.54
C ILE A 259 58.21 10.02 59.61
N PRO A 260 59.09 9.20 59.02
CA PRO A 260 59.86 9.62 57.86
C PRO A 260 58.95 9.76 56.64
N THR A 261 58.85 10.98 56.13
CA THR A 261 58.24 11.32 54.85
C THR A 261 59.10 10.75 53.72
N GLU A 262 58.63 9.69 53.08
CA GLU A 262 58.76 9.35 51.65
C GLU A 262 58.86 7.82 51.43
N ILE A 263 57.73 7.19 51.11
CA ILE A 263 57.71 5.88 50.45
C ILE A 263 56.80 5.99 49.22
N LYS A 264 57.40 5.77 48.04
CA LYS A 264 56.81 5.97 46.71
C LYS A 264 55.63 5.03 46.47
N THR A 265 54.55 5.59 45.91
CA THR A 265 53.19 5.05 45.84
C THR A 265 52.87 4.15 44.63
N SER A 266 53.83 3.47 43.99
CA SER A 266 53.57 2.80 42.69
C SER A 266 53.50 1.26 42.70
N ALA A 267 53.34 0.61 43.85
CA ALA A 267 53.41 -0.86 43.95
C ALA A 267 52.09 -1.55 44.36
N TYR A 268 50.93 -0.92 44.14
CA TYR A 268 49.68 -1.40 44.75
C TYR A 268 48.86 -2.45 43.96
N ASP A 269 49.23 -2.80 42.73
CA ASP A 269 48.42 -3.72 41.89
C ASP A 269 49.04 -5.09 41.59
N ASN A 270 50.24 -5.42 42.08
CA ASN A 270 50.95 -6.66 41.72
C ASN A 270 51.35 -7.57 42.90
N MET A 271 50.57 -7.58 43.98
CA MET A 271 50.85 -8.43 45.16
C MET A 271 49.88 -9.61 45.32
N ASP A 272 49.35 -10.15 44.22
CA ASP A 272 48.58 -11.42 44.20
C ASP A 272 49.49 -12.66 44.04
N LYS A 273 50.79 -12.53 44.33
CA LYS A 273 51.69 -13.67 44.49
C LYS A 273 51.74 -14.00 45.97
N GLN A 274 50.91 -14.97 46.35
CA GLN A 274 50.96 -15.69 47.61
C GLN A 274 52.44 -16.08 47.90
N ALA A 275 53.09 -15.38 48.82
CA ALA A 275 54.29 -15.88 49.47
C ALA A 275 53.80 -16.89 50.53
N THR A 276 53.45 -18.09 50.07
CA THR A 276 53.12 -19.20 50.96
C THR A 276 54.37 -19.68 51.69
N VAL A 277 54.12 -20.43 52.76
CA VAL A 277 54.99 -21.24 53.65
C VAL A 277 56.31 -21.79 53.05
N ASP A 278 56.47 -21.80 51.73
CA ASP A 278 57.67 -22.22 51.00
C ASP A 278 58.84 -21.23 51.05
N ASP A 279 58.61 -19.93 51.28
CA ASP A 279 59.71 -18.97 51.46
C ASP A 279 60.44 -19.19 52.80
N LEU A 280 59.73 -19.63 53.84
CA LEU A 280 60.32 -20.06 55.12
C LEU A 280 61.12 -21.36 54.98
N LYS A 281 60.75 -22.24 54.03
CA LYS A 281 61.49 -23.49 53.75
C LYS A 281 62.73 -23.25 52.88
N LYS A 282 62.70 -22.30 51.95
CA LYS A 282 63.88 -21.92 51.14
C LYS A 282 64.99 -21.31 51.98
N ILE A 283 64.65 -20.54 53.01
CA ILE A 283 65.64 -19.89 53.87
C ILE A 283 66.26 -20.87 54.89
N LYS A 284 65.50 -21.88 55.34
CA LYS A 284 66.03 -22.98 56.18
C LYS A 284 67.18 -23.76 55.51
N ASN A 285 67.21 -23.82 54.18
CA ASN A 285 68.27 -24.48 53.42
C ASN A 285 69.56 -23.65 53.29
N VAL A 286 69.53 -22.32 53.53
CA VAL A 286 70.72 -21.46 53.51
C VAL A 286 71.54 -21.61 54.81
N VAL A 287 70.90 -22.03 55.91
CA VAL A 287 71.57 -22.28 57.19
C VAL A 287 72.39 -23.58 57.17
N ASN A 288 72.08 -24.53 56.28
CA ASN A 288 72.80 -25.79 56.13
C ASN A 288 74.01 -25.72 55.17
N SER A 289 74.35 -24.53 54.67
CA SER A 289 75.54 -24.33 53.83
C SER A 289 76.78 -24.15 54.71
N THR A 290 77.56 -25.22 54.85
CA THR A 290 78.89 -25.24 55.47
C THR A 290 79.80 -24.18 54.83
N PRO A 291 80.51 -23.32 55.59
CA PRO A 291 81.50 -22.43 55.00
C PRO A 291 82.74 -23.24 54.54
N PRO A 292 83.48 -22.77 53.53
CA PRO A 292 84.66 -23.44 53.02
C PRO A 292 85.78 -23.39 54.07
N SER A 293 86.40 -24.54 54.30
CA SER A 293 87.59 -24.71 55.13
C SER A 293 88.73 -23.87 54.56
N THR A 294 89.20 -22.87 55.32
CA THR A 294 90.50 -22.24 55.08
C THR A 294 91.37 -22.55 56.29
N ASN A 295 92.40 -23.36 56.04
CA ASN A 295 93.51 -23.56 56.96
C ASN A 295 94.31 -22.26 56.99
N ASP A 296 94.63 -21.74 58.18
CA ASP A 296 95.93 -21.14 58.46
C ASP A 296 96.19 -20.99 59.97
N THR A 297 97.46 -21.07 60.32
CA THR A 297 97.99 -21.53 61.61
C THR A 297 98.47 -20.38 62.50
N SER A 298 98.52 -20.66 63.82
CA SER A 298 99.30 -20.04 64.91
C SER A 298 98.91 -18.66 65.45
N ASN A 299 98.32 -18.62 66.66
CA ASN A 299 99.04 -18.32 67.91
C ASN A 299 98.10 -18.32 69.12
N GLY A 300 98.65 -18.65 70.29
CA GLY A 300 97.94 -19.16 71.47
C GLY A 300 97.00 -18.20 72.19
N THR A 301 95.97 -18.79 72.80
CA THR A 301 95.50 -18.69 74.21
C THR A 301 94.08 -19.28 74.23
N SER A 302 93.88 -20.40 74.97
CA SER A 302 92.61 -21.01 75.43
C SER A 302 91.27 -20.67 74.72
N ASN A 303 91.21 -20.68 73.39
CA ASN A 303 89.98 -20.43 72.64
C ASN A 303 89.62 -21.66 71.81
N ASN A 304 88.65 -22.45 72.29
CA ASN A 304 88.14 -23.61 71.58
C ASN A 304 87.54 -23.16 70.22
N PRO A 305 88.08 -23.52 69.05
CA PRO A 305 87.52 -23.15 67.75
C PRO A 305 86.09 -23.68 67.56
N PHE A 306 85.76 -24.77 68.26
CA PHE A 306 84.41 -25.32 68.38
C PHE A 306 83.42 -24.34 69.05
N VAL A 307 83.85 -23.63 70.10
CA VAL A 307 83.01 -22.68 70.84
C VAL A 307 82.73 -21.44 70.01
N HIS A 308 83.72 -20.91 69.28
CA HIS A 308 83.51 -19.79 68.35
C HIS A 308 82.53 -20.14 67.22
N ARG A 309 82.57 -21.38 66.70
CA ARG A 309 81.61 -21.85 65.70
C ARG A 309 80.17 -21.89 66.25
N LEU A 310 79.99 -22.34 67.49
CA LEU A 310 78.67 -22.36 68.15
C LEU A 310 78.12 -20.95 68.42
N PHE A 311 78.98 -19.99 68.78
CA PHE A 311 78.56 -18.59 68.92
C PHE A 311 78.18 -17.95 67.58
N PHE A 312 78.92 -18.23 66.51
CA PHE A 312 78.57 -17.77 65.17
C PHE A 312 77.23 -18.36 64.69
N GLU A 313 76.98 -19.65 64.94
CA GLU A 313 75.70 -20.29 64.62
C GLU A 313 74.54 -19.69 65.43
N ARG A 314 74.75 -19.40 66.73
CA ARG A 314 73.77 -18.69 67.56
C ARG A 314 73.45 -17.31 67.00
N ASP A 315 74.47 -16.52 66.69
CA ASP A 315 74.31 -15.13 66.26
C ASP A 315 73.61 -15.07 64.90
N LYS A 316 73.91 -16.02 63.99
CA LYS A 316 73.20 -16.17 62.71
C LYS A 316 71.73 -16.54 62.89
N ILE A 317 71.39 -17.42 63.84
CA ILE A 317 70.00 -17.77 64.15
C ILE A 317 69.26 -16.56 64.76
N LEU A 318 69.93 -15.79 65.64
CA LEU A 318 69.36 -14.59 66.23
C LEU A 318 69.12 -13.49 65.20
N GLU A 319 70.08 -13.24 64.31
CA GLU A 319 69.95 -12.32 63.18
C GLU A 319 68.78 -12.72 62.29
N HIS A 320 68.64 -14.00 61.97
CA HIS A 320 67.53 -14.50 61.17
C HIS A 320 66.15 -14.31 61.83
N VAL A 321 66.04 -14.57 63.14
CA VAL A 321 64.80 -14.31 63.89
C VAL A 321 64.49 -12.81 63.92
N GLN A 322 65.50 -11.94 64.08
CA GLN A 322 65.35 -10.49 64.05
C GLN A 322 64.88 -9.98 62.68
N GLU A 323 65.45 -10.48 61.58
CA GLU A 323 65.01 -10.16 60.22
C GLU A 323 63.53 -10.52 60.00
N ILE A 324 63.10 -11.71 60.45
CA ILE A 324 61.70 -12.13 60.34
C ILE A 324 60.80 -11.22 61.19
N MET A 325 61.21 -10.86 62.41
CA MET A 325 60.47 -9.92 63.25
C MET A 325 60.34 -8.55 62.60
N HIS A 326 61.43 -8.01 62.05
CA HIS A 326 61.41 -6.74 61.31
C HIS A 326 60.52 -6.81 60.06
N SER A 327 60.52 -7.94 59.34
CA SER A 327 59.60 -8.13 58.20
C SER A 327 58.14 -8.09 58.64
N PHE A 328 57.82 -8.67 59.79
CA PHE A 328 56.46 -8.66 60.35
C PHE A 328 56.07 -7.26 60.83
N ASP A 329 56.95 -6.54 61.53
CA ASP A 329 56.71 -5.17 61.96
C ASP A 329 56.45 -4.24 60.77
N ASN A 330 57.20 -4.41 59.68
CA ASN A 330 56.97 -3.69 58.42
C ASN A 330 55.58 -3.99 57.83
N ASP A 331 55.15 -5.24 57.82
CA ASP A 331 53.81 -5.64 57.36
C ASP A 331 52.70 -5.04 58.24
N VAL A 332 52.91 -4.96 59.56
CA VAL A 332 51.97 -4.32 60.50
C VAL A 332 51.88 -2.82 60.25
N CYS A 333 53.01 -2.14 60.03
CA CYS A 333 53.04 -0.73 59.64
C CYS A 333 52.29 -0.48 58.32
N LEU A 334 52.51 -1.34 57.31
CA LEU A 334 51.77 -1.28 56.05
C LEU A 334 50.27 -1.48 56.26
N LEU A 335 49.87 -2.43 57.10
CA LEU A 335 48.46 -2.69 57.42
C LEU A 335 47.81 -1.50 58.12
N TYR A 336 48.54 -0.79 59.00
CA TYR A 336 48.07 0.43 59.64
C TYR A 336 47.81 1.55 58.62
N TYR A 337 48.74 1.77 57.69
CA TYR A 337 48.55 2.73 56.60
C TYR A 337 47.36 2.34 55.71
N LEU A 338 47.26 1.06 55.36
CA LEU A 338 46.11 0.54 54.62
C LEU A 338 44.81 0.79 55.39
N LYS A 339 44.76 0.52 56.70
CA LYS A 339 43.58 0.80 57.54
C LYS A 339 43.10 2.23 57.38
N MET A 340 44.01 3.21 57.44
CA MET A 340 43.67 4.63 57.26
C MET A 340 42.98 4.88 55.91
N ILE A 341 43.59 4.44 54.81
CA ILE A 341 43.00 4.57 53.46
C ILE A 341 41.67 3.83 53.35
N LYS A 342 41.59 2.61 53.90
CA LYS A 342 40.40 1.78 53.84
C LYS A 342 39.25 2.44 54.62
N THR A 343 39.51 2.97 55.80
CA THR A 343 38.52 3.69 56.61
C THR A 343 37.99 4.92 55.89
N LEU A 344 38.86 5.72 55.26
CA LEU A 344 38.43 6.88 54.46
C LEU A 344 37.46 6.44 53.35
N ARG A 345 37.78 5.38 52.61
CA ARG A 345 36.92 4.88 51.53
C ARG A 345 35.60 4.31 52.03
N VAL A 346 35.60 3.64 53.20
CA VAL A 346 34.36 3.17 53.84
C VAL A 346 33.48 4.36 54.24
N LYS A 347 34.06 5.41 54.82
CA LYS A 347 33.30 6.64 55.15
C LYS A 347 32.76 7.34 53.92
N GLU A 348 33.52 7.41 52.83
CA GLU A 348 33.03 7.92 51.55
C GLU A 348 31.85 7.09 51.00
N ASN A 349 31.93 5.75 51.09
CA ASN A 349 30.83 4.87 50.70
C ASN A 349 29.60 5.02 51.61
N GLU A 350 29.78 5.21 52.93
CA GLU A 350 28.69 5.48 53.88
C GLU A 350 27.99 6.80 53.54
N LEU A 351 28.73 7.86 53.24
CA LEU A 351 28.15 9.14 52.77
C LEU A 351 27.36 8.95 51.47
N ARG A 352 27.94 8.24 50.50
CA ARG A 352 27.25 7.93 49.25
C ARG A 352 26.00 7.07 49.46
N HIS A 353 26.03 6.15 50.42
CA HIS A 353 24.87 5.36 50.80
C HIS A 353 23.74 6.23 51.35
N ILE A 354 24.06 7.25 52.17
CA ILE A 354 23.08 8.22 52.67
C ILE A 354 22.44 8.98 51.51
N THR A 355 23.24 9.53 50.59
CA THR A 355 22.72 10.22 49.38
C THR A 355 21.81 9.31 48.55
N MET A 356 22.23 8.07 48.27
CA MET A 356 21.40 7.12 47.51
C MET A 356 20.12 6.74 48.25
N TYR A 357 20.15 6.73 49.59
CA TYR A 357 18.97 6.46 50.40
C TYR A 357 17.98 7.63 50.38
N GLU A 358 18.47 8.87 50.44
CA GLU A 358 17.64 10.07 50.23
C GLU A 358 17.00 10.06 48.84
N GLU A 359 17.77 9.73 47.80
CA GLU A 359 17.25 9.51 46.44
C GLU A 359 16.14 8.44 46.44
N LEU A 360 16.35 7.30 47.10
CA LEU A 360 15.37 6.21 47.19
C LEU A 360 14.07 6.65 47.88
N MET A 361 14.15 7.44 48.95
CA MET A 361 12.98 7.92 49.67
C MET A 361 12.13 8.86 48.80
N LEU A 362 12.77 9.84 48.13
CA LEU A 362 12.08 10.67 47.15
C LEU A 362 11.47 9.82 46.03
N MET A 363 12.23 8.86 45.51
CA MET A 363 11.78 7.97 44.44
C MET A 363 10.51 7.21 44.80
N LYS A 364 10.37 6.71 46.04
CA LYS A 364 9.16 6.00 46.49
C LYS A 364 7.93 6.89 46.53
N GLU A 365 8.09 8.15 46.93
CA GLU A 365 6.99 9.12 46.94
C GLU A 365 6.54 9.44 45.52
N PHE A 366 7.50 9.74 44.64
CA PHE A 366 7.23 10.13 43.25
C PHE A 366 6.69 8.98 42.40
N GLU A 367 7.16 7.74 42.58
CA GLU A 367 6.76 6.60 41.75
C GLU A 367 5.28 6.25 41.92
N ARG A 368 4.71 6.40 43.13
CA ARG A 368 3.27 6.18 43.35
C ARG A 368 2.44 7.15 42.51
N THR A 369 2.69 8.44 42.66
CA THR A 369 1.99 9.50 41.93
C THR A 369 2.28 9.50 40.43
N GLU A 370 3.48 9.09 40.01
CA GLU A 370 3.85 8.96 38.61
C GLU A 370 3.09 7.80 37.97
N ASN A 371 3.00 6.64 38.63
CA ASN A 371 2.20 5.51 38.16
C ASN A 371 0.71 5.88 38.03
N ASP A 372 0.16 6.67 38.96
CA ASP A 372 -1.23 7.15 38.89
C ASP A 372 -1.44 8.07 37.67
N LEU A 373 -0.49 8.95 37.38
CA LEU A 373 -0.54 9.82 36.20
C LEU A 373 -0.32 9.04 34.90
N GLU A 374 0.60 8.07 34.88
CA GLU A 374 0.83 7.17 33.75
C GLU A 374 -0.42 6.33 33.45
N ASN A 375 -1.12 5.83 34.48
CA ASN A 375 -2.39 5.13 34.32
C ASN A 375 -3.45 6.06 33.70
N LYS A 376 -3.59 7.29 34.19
CA LYS A 376 -4.52 8.28 33.61
C LYS A 376 -4.21 8.62 32.15
N VAL A 377 -2.92 8.70 31.78
CA VAL A 377 -2.48 8.91 30.39
C VAL A 377 -2.78 7.67 29.55
N SER A 378 -2.53 6.46 30.08
CA SER A 378 -2.85 5.20 29.40
C SER A 378 -4.35 5.05 29.14
N GLU A 379 -5.20 5.35 30.13
CA GLU A 379 -6.66 5.37 29.97
C GLU A 379 -7.11 6.39 28.92
N ALA A 380 -6.55 7.60 28.94
CA ALA A 380 -6.85 8.62 27.93
C ALA A 380 -6.38 8.20 26.52
N GLN A 381 -5.23 7.54 26.42
CA GLN A 381 -4.70 7.00 25.16
C GLN A 381 -5.59 5.89 24.61
N GLN A 382 -6.08 5.00 25.48
CA GLN A 382 -7.03 3.96 25.11
C GLN A 382 -8.34 4.58 24.61
N ARG A 383 -8.89 5.58 25.31
CA ARG A 383 -10.08 6.32 24.86
C ARG A 383 -9.87 6.97 23.49
N PHE A 384 -8.74 7.63 23.27
CA PHE A 384 -8.39 8.22 21.97
C PHE A 384 -8.31 7.16 20.87
N SER A 385 -7.64 6.03 21.13
CA SER A 385 -7.54 4.93 20.16
C SER A 385 -8.89 4.30 19.82
N ALA A 386 -9.77 4.13 20.81
CA ALA A 386 -11.12 3.61 20.62
C ALA A 386 -11.96 4.57 19.75
N GLU A 387 -11.84 5.87 19.99
CA GLU A 387 -12.53 6.88 19.19
C GLU A 387 -11.98 6.94 17.75
N GLN A 388 -10.66 6.81 17.58
CA GLN A 388 -10.05 6.73 16.25
C GLN A 388 -10.51 5.48 15.48
N ILE A 389 -10.72 4.35 16.16
CA ILE A 389 -11.32 3.15 15.56
C ILE A 389 -12.74 3.44 15.08
N LYS A 390 -13.58 4.09 15.91
CA LYS A 390 -14.94 4.50 15.49
C LYS A 390 -14.93 5.43 14.29
N ILE A 391 -14.01 6.39 14.24
CA ILE A 391 -13.84 7.28 13.08
C ILE A 391 -13.54 6.47 11.82
N ASN A 392 -12.63 5.50 11.92
CA ASN A 392 -12.29 4.63 10.79
C ASN A 392 -13.48 3.74 10.38
N GLU A 393 -14.26 3.24 11.34
CA GLU A 393 -15.48 2.47 11.06
C GLU A 393 -16.55 3.33 10.35
N PHE A 394 -16.76 4.58 10.78
CA PHE A 394 -17.67 5.51 10.10
C PHE A 394 -17.18 5.82 8.69
N GLN A 395 -15.88 6.04 8.49
CA GLN A 395 -15.30 6.25 7.16
C GLN A 395 -15.53 5.03 6.25
N GLN A 396 -15.29 3.81 6.75
CA GLN A 396 -15.56 2.58 6.00
C GLN A 396 -17.05 2.44 5.64
N LYS A 397 -17.97 2.73 6.57
CA LYS A 397 -19.42 2.71 6.30
C LYS A 397 -19.82 3.74 5.24
N ILE A 398 -19.24 4.95 5.28
CA ILE A 398 -19.48 5.99 4.28
C ILE A 398 -18.98 5.53 2.90
N ASP A 399 -17.81 4.91 2.81
CA ASP A 399 -17.27 4.43 1.54
C ASP A 399 -18.10 3.28 0.96
N LEU A 400 -18.63 2.38 1.80
CA LEU A 400 -19.57 1.34 1.37
C LEU A 400 -20.87 1.95 0.84
N LYS A 401 -21.46 2.91 1.55
CA LYS A 401 -22.69 3.57 1.10
C LYS A 401 -22.50 4.40 -0.17
N LYS A 402 -21.36 5.06 -0.35
CA LYS A 402 -21.00 5.71 -1.62
C LYS A 402 -20.96 4.70 -2.78
N LYS A 403 -20.37 3.53 -2.54
CA LYS A 403 -20.33 2.44 -3.53
C LYS A 403 -21.72 1.89 -3.85
N ASP A 404 -22.63 1.86 -2.89
CA ASP A 404 -24.02 1.44 -3.10
C ASP A 404 -24.81 2.49 -3.91
N ILE A 405 -24.57 3.79 -3.66
CA ILE A 405 -25.11 4.89 -4.49
C ILE A 405 -24.60 4.78 -5.93
N ASP A 406 -23.31 4.56 -6.13
CA ASP A 406 -22.73 4.38 -7.47
C ASP A 406 -23.40 3.20 -8.21
N GLN A 407 -23.69 2.09 -7.51
CA GLN A 407 -24.42 0.95 -8.07
C GLN A 407 -25.87 1.29 -8.43
N LEU A 408 -26.56 2.09 -7.61
CA LEU A 408 -27.92 2.56 -7.90
C LEU A 408 -27.93 3.52 -9.10
N ASP A 409 -26.95 4.41 -9.21
CA ASP A 409 -26.77 5.30 -10.36
C ASP A 409 -26.48 4.51 -11.65
N ASP A 410 -25.73 3.41 -11.56
CA ASP A 410 -25.50 2.52 -12.71
C ASP A 410 -26.77 1.74 -13.10
N ARG A 411 -27.57 1.27 -12.13
CA ARG A 411 -28.90 0.69 -12.40
C ARG A 411 -29.83 1.71 -13.04
N MET A 412 -29.78 2.98 -12.61
CA MET A 412 -30.52 4.08 -13.21
C MET A 412 -30.10 4.31 -14.67
N LYS A 413 -28.80 4.35 -14.97
CA LYS A 413 -28.29 4.42 -16.36
C LYS A 413 -28.74 3.22 -17.20
N HIS A 414 -28.74 2.01 -16.64
CA HIS A 414 -29.22 0.82 -17.34
C HIS A 414 -30.72 0.90 -17.63
N LEU A 415 -31.51 1.54 -16.77
CA LEU A 415 -32.94 1.75 -16.98
C LEU A 415 -33.18 2.76 -18.11
N TYR A 416 -32.43 3.85 -18.16
CA TYR A 416 -32.47 4.79 -19.29
C TYR A 416 -31.98 4.16 -20.61
N ALA A 417 -30.95 3.31 -20.57
CA ALA A 417 -30.52 2.55 -21.75
C ALA A 417 -31.60 1.59 -22.26
N LYS A 418 -32.30 0.89 -21.35
CA LYS A 418 -33.46 0.05 -21.71
C LYS A 418 -34.61 0.85 -22.32
N PHE A 419 -34.82 2.08 -21.86
CA PHE A 419 -35.81 2.99 -22.44
C PHE A 419 -35.42 3.42 -23.86
N ASP A 420 -34.15 3.80 -24.07
CA ASP A 420 -33.61 4.17 -25.39
C ASP A 420 -33.59 2.99 -26.38
N ASP A 421 -33.41 1.76 -25.90
CA ASP A 421 -33.50 0.54 -26.73
C ASP A 421 -34.95 0.23 -27.17
N MET A 422 -35.94 0.54 -26.32
CA MET A 422 -37.36 0.33 -26.63
C MET A 422 -37.95 1.41 -27.55
N ILE A 423 -37.45 2.65 -27.48
CA ILE A 423 -37.93 3.75 -28.31
C ILE A 423 -36.76 4.46 -29.01
N PRO A 424 -36.66 4.34 -30.35
CA PRO A 424 -35.74 5.17 -31.12
C PRO A 424 -36.06 6.66 -30.97
N LYS A 425 -35.03 7.49 -30.83
CA LYS A 425 -35.12 8.95 -30.64
C LYS A 425 -35.92 9.70 -31.72
N GLU A 426 -36.19 9.07 -32.87
CA GLU A 426 -36.98 9.63 -33.99
C GLU A 426 -38.51 9.45 -33.84
N HIS A 427 -38.98 8.76 -32.80
CA HIS A 427 -40.41 8.50 -32.61
C HIS A 427 -41.17 9.75 -32.15
N LYS A 428 -42.33 10.04 -32.77
CA LYS A 428 -43.16 11.24 -32.49
C LYS A 428 -43.57 11.38 -31.02
N PHE A 429 -43.65 10.26 -30.29
CA PHE A 429 -44.00 10.24 -28.87
C PHE A 429 -42.80 10.08 -27.92
N TYR A 430 -41.55 10.12 -28.39
CA TYR A 430 -40.36 9.95 -27.53
C TYR A 430 -40.32 11.01 -26.42
N ASN A 431 -40.51 12.29 -26.75
CA ASN A 431 -40.54 13.36 -25.75
C ASN A 431 -41.72 13.25 -24.78
N TYR A 432 -42.88 12.76 -25.26
CA TYR A 432 -44.05 12.51 -24.41
C TYR A 432 -43.78 11.36 -23.43
N LEU A 433 -43.24 10.24 -23.91
CA LEU A 433 -42.92 9.05 -23.12
C LEU A 433 -41.75 9.27 -22.16
N LEU A 434 -40.79 10.12 -22.54
CA LEU A 434 -39.75 10.60 -21.64
C LEU A 434 -40.35 11.47 -20.53
N ARG A 435 -41.37 12.30 -20.82
CA ARG A 435 -42.15 13.02 -19.79
C ARG A 435 -42.96 12.08 -18.90
N VAL A 436 -43.58 11.03 -19.46
CA VAL A 436 -44.29 9.99 -18.70
C VAL A 436 -43.34 9.26 -17.76
N LEU A 437 -42.19 8.79 -18.27
CA LEU A 437 -41.13 8.18 -17.48
C LEU A 437 -40.63 9.15 -16.41
N ASN A 438 -40.47 10.44 -16.75
CA ASN A 438 -39.92 11.45 -15.86
C ASN A 438 -40.88 11.98 -14.79
N LYS A 439 -42.18 11.81 -14.94
CA LYS A 439 -43.19 12.32 -14.00
C LYS A 439 -43.09 11.59 -12.64
N LYS A 440 -42.73 12.32 -11.60
CA LYS A 440 -42.73 11.84 -10.21
C LYS A 440 -44.17 11.63 -9.72
N ILE A 441 -44.49 10.44 -9.20
CA ILE A 441 -45.78 10.17 -8.54
C ILE A 441 -45.53 10.22 -7.04
N LYS A 442 -46.36 10.94 -6.29
CA LYS A 442 -46.39 10.83 -4.83
C LYS A 442 -46.98 9.48 -4.44
N ARG A 443 -46.14 8.52 -4.10
CA ARG A 443 -46.56 7.24 -3.51
C ARG A 443 -46.94 7.50 -2.05
N LYS A 444 -48.12 7.05 -1.61
CA LYS A 444 -48.40 6.93 -0.17
C LYS A 444 -47.64 5.72 0.32
N LYS A 445 -46.71 5.93 1.27
CA LYS A 445 -46.04 4.87 2.01
C LYS A 445 -47.10 3.91 2.54
N LYS A 446 -47.01 2.63 2.15
CA LYS A 446 -47.89 1.57 2.65
C LYS A 446 -47.62 1.43 4.15
N VAL A 447 -48.52 1.95 4.98
CA VAL A 447 -48.51 1.64 6.42
C VAL A 447 -49.11 0.25 6.54
N GLU A 448 -48.26 -0.75 6.72
CA GLU A 448 -48.68 -2.01 7.32
C GLU A 448 -48.80 -1.74 8.83
N GLY A 449 -50.03 -1.83 9.34
CA GLY A 449 -50.28 -1.69 10.77
C GLY A 449 -49.97 -2.99 11.48
N GLU A 450 -49.37 -2.88 12.66
CA GLU A 450 -49.74 -3.65 13.85
C GLU A 450 -49.33 -2.86 15.10
N ASP A 451 -50.34 -2.72 15.96
CA ASP A 451 -50.34 -2.46 17.40
C ASP A 451 -49.84 -1.13 17.99
N ALA A 452 -50.85 -0.43 18.53
CA ALA A 452 -50.71 0.47 19.65
C ALA A 452 -50.28 -0.33 20.90
N ASP A 453 -49.26 0.16 21.59
CA ASP A 453 -49.24 0.12 23.06
C ASP A 453 -48.66 1.44 23.60
N ASP A 454 -49.48 2.09 24.40
CA ASP A 454 -49.16 3.27 25.19
C ASP A 454 -48.22 2.87 26.33
N ASN A 455 -47.17 3.66 26.57
CA ASN A 455 -46.96 4.33 27.87
C ASN A 455 -45.62 5.09 27.91
N GLN A 456 -45.74 6.39 28.25
CA GLN A 456 -44.94 7.20 29.21
C GLN A 456 -43.40 7.16 29.08
N ASP A 457 -42.64 8.25 29.17
CA ASP A 457 -42.85 9.54 29.82
C ASP A 457 -41.75 10.53 29.35
N THR A 458 -42.10 11.80 29.10
CA THR A 458 -41.47 12.98 29.72
C THR A 458 -39.93 13.03 29.84
N ASP A 459 -39.25 13.85 29.00
CA ASP A 459 -38.93 15.23 29.38
C ASP A 459 -38.22 16.01 28.25
N SER A 460 -38.78 17.17 27.99
CA SER A 460 -38.25 18.28 27.19
C SER A 460 -37.05 18.94 27.86
N GLN A 461 -35.98 19.17 27.10
CA GLN A 461 -35.08 20.31 27.38
C GLN A 461 -34.71 21.02 26.08
N ASP A 462 -34.93 22.33 26.15
CA ASP A 462 -34.65 23.39 25.18
C ASP A 462 -33.30 23.26 24.48
N PHE A 463 -33.33 23.53 23.18
CA PHE A 463 -32.25 24.26 22.53
C PHE A 463 -32.86 25.17 21.45
N ASP A 464 -33.10 26.42 21.85
CA ASP A 464 -33.31 27.57 20.97
C ASP A 464 -31.97 28.01 20.33
N GLU A 465 -32.08 28.80 19.25
CA GLU A 465 -31.04 29.49 18.43
C GLU A 465 -30.40 28.62 17.31
N ASP A 466 -30.54 28.90 16.01
CA ASP A 466 -30.98 30.08 15.26
C ASP A 466 -31.64 29.68 13.93
N GLU A 467 -32.83 30.20 13.67
CA GLU A 467 -33.45 30.20 12.34
C GLU A 467 -32.80 31.31 11.49
N GLU A 468 -31.84 30.95 10.64
CA GLU A 468 -31.49 31.75 9.47
C GLU A 468 -32.31 31.26 8.28
N ASP A 469 -33.40 32.00 8.06
CA ASP A 469 -34.26 32.05 6.89
C ASP A 469 -33.44 32.10 5.58
N TRP A 470 -33.50 31.01 4.81
CA TRP A 470 -33.16 31.02 3.40
C TRP A 470 -34.46 30.89 2.58
N GLU A 471 -35.26 31.94 2.58
CA GLU A 471 -36.10 32.32 1.43
C GLU A 471 -35.20 32.48 0.20
N LEU A 472 -34.93 31.35 -0.46
CA LEU A 472 -34.43 31.34 -1.83
C LEU A 472 -35.65 31.35 -2.74
N ASP A 473 -35.98 32.58 -3.09
CA ASP A 473 -36.76 33.05 -4.24
C ASP A 473 -36.57 32.13 -5.45
N ASP A 474 -37.51 31.20 -5.66
CA ASP A 474 -37.73 30.53 -6.93
C ASP A 474 -38.34 31.57 -7.90
N GLU A 475 -37.53 32.55 -8.32
CA GLU A 475 -37.78 33.29 -9.55
C GLU A 475 -37.66 32.31 -10.72
N ASP A 476 -38.81 31.74 -11.10
CA ASP A 476 -39.09 31.12 -12.38
C ASP A 476 -38.70 32.08 -13.52
N GLY A 477 -37.43 32.03 -13.92
CA GLY A 477 -36.86 32.69 -15.07
C GLY A 477 -36.49 31.68 -16.16
N ASP A 478 -37.19 31.78 -17.29
CA ASP A 478 -36.96 31.15 -18.60
C ASP A 478 -37.53 29.74 -18.88
N ASP A 479 -38.85 29.67 -19.12
CA ASP A 479 -39.41 28.83 -20.21
C ASP A 479 -40.15 29.71 -21.24
N ALA A 480 -39.44 30.71 -21.75
CA ALA A 480 -39.80 31.38 -22.99
C ALA A 480 -38.92 30.79 -24.11
N LEU A 481 -39.42 29.76 -24.79
CA LEU A 481 -39.32 29.54 -26.26
C LEU A 481 -39.73 28.09 -26.63
N ASN A 482 -41.03 27.88 -26.88
CA ASN A 482 -41.61 27.21 -28.05
C ASN A 482 -43.11 26.94 -27.82
N GLN A 483 -43.96 27.67 -28.53
CA GLN A 483 -45.41 27.71 -28.32
C GLN A 483 -46.21 26.72 -29.20
N ASP A 484 -45.55 25.84 -29.96
CA ASP A 484 -46.20 24.98 -30.96
C ASP A 484 -45.86 23.48 -30.81
N ASP A 485 -46.15 22.88 -29.64
CA ASP A 485 -46.13 21.41 -29.48
C ASP A 485 -47.53 20.84 -29.16
N PRO A 486 -48.23 20.19 -30.12
CA PRO A 486 -49.58 19.64 -29.92
C PRO A 486 -49.64 18.47 -28.92
N THR A 487 -48.50 17.97 -28.43
CA THR A 487 -48.44 16.94 -27.39
C THR A 487 -48.51 17.47 -25.95
N ARG A 488 -48.49 18.79 -25.73
CA ARG A 488 -48.61 19.39 -24.36
C ARG A 488 -49.99 19.21 -23.72
N GLN A 489 -51.03 18.88 -24.50
CA GLN A 489 -52.43 18.70 -24.06
C GLN A 489 -52.82 17.23 -23.77
N LEU A 490 -51.91 16.28 -23.98
CA LEU A 490 -52.17 14.88 -23.67
C LEU A 490 -51.92 14.63 -22.18
N ASP A 491 -52.93 14.10 -21.50
CA ASP A 491 -52.85 13.76 -20.09
C ASP A 491 -51.90 12.58 -19.91
N VAL A 492 -50.87 12.78 -19.08
CA VAL A 492 -49.72 11.87 -18.89
C VAL A 492 -50.13 10.52 -18.29
N ASP A 493 -51.39 10.39 -17.88
CA ASP A 493 -51.98 9.18 -17.30
C ASP A 493 -52.95 8.48 -18.29
N ILE A 494 -53.18 9.03 -19.48
CA ILE A 494 -54.05 8.46 -20.54
C ILE A 494 -53.21 8.09 -21.77
N CYS A 495 -53.31 6.84 -22.23
CA CYS A 495 -52.64 6.38 -23.45
C CYS A 495 -53.21 7.14 -24.67
N PRO A 496 -52.37 7.84 -25.47
CA PRO A 496 -52.85 8.56 -26.63
C PRO A 496 -53.31 7.62 -27.75
N PRO A 497 -54.34 7.98 -28.53
CA PRO A 497 -54.79 7.19 -29.67
C PRO A 497 -53.70 7.19 -30.75
N ASN A 498 -53.23 5.99 -31.14
CA ASN A 498 -52.12 5.67 -32.06
C ASN A 498 -50.77 5.25 -31.42
N LEU A 499 -50.72 5.00 -30.10
CA LEU A 499 -49.58 4.34 -29.46
C LEU A 499 -49.97 2.89 -29.08
N ASP A 500 -49.05 1.93 -29.26
CA ASP A 500 -49.28 0.55 -28.81
C ASP A 500 -49.39 0.52 -27.28
N GLN A 501 -50.52 0.04 -26.78
CA GLN A 501 -50.84 -0.05 -25.35
C GLN A 501 -49.74 -0.78 -24.57
N LYS A 502 -49.12 -1.79 -25.19
CA LYS A 502 -48.02 -2.56 -24.57
C LYS A 502 -46.77 -1.72 -24.31
N VAL A 503 -46.40 -0.85 -25.25
CA VAL A 503 -45.24 0.04 -25.11
C VAL A 503 -45.49 1.06 -23.99
N TYR A 504 -46.73 1.56 -23.89
CA TYR A 504 -47.12 2.47 -22.82
C TYR A 504 -47.11 1.78 -21.44
N ASP A 505 -47.63 0.55 -21.34
CA ASP A 505 -47.62 -0.24 -20.11
C ASP A 505 -46.19 -0.62 -19.67
N ASP A 506 -45.31 -0.95 -20.62
CA ASP A 506 -43.88 -1.22 -20.37
C ASP A 506 -43.15 0.04 -19.85
N ILE A 507 -43.53 1.23 -20.31
CA ILE A 507 -42.97 2.52 -19.84
C ILE A 507 -43.49 2.90 -18.46
N ILE A 508 -44.74 2.57 -18.14
CA ILE A 508 -45.26 2.69 -16.77
C ILE A 508 -44.50 1.74 -15.85
N ALA A 509 -44.24 0.49 -16.27
CA ALA A 509 -43.43 -0.45 -15.50
C ALA A 509 -41.96 0.01 -15.34
N LEU A 510 -41.38 0.66 -16.35
CA LEU A 510 -40.05 1.29 -16.24
C LEU A 510 -40.08 2.51 -15.33
N ARG A 511 -41.16 3.29 -15.32
CA ARG A 511 -41.37 4.43 -14.42
C ARG A 511 -41.47 3.97 -12.97
N GLU A 512 -42.18 2.88 -12.69
CA GLU A 512 -42.22 2.29 -11.34
C GLU A 512 -40.84 1.83 -10.88
N LYS A 513 -40.12 1.07 -11.71
CA LYS A 513 -38.74 0.64 -11.41
C LYS A 513 -37.78 1.82 -11.23
N ARG A 514 -37.97 2.90 -11.97
CA ARG A 514 -37.18 4.13 -11.82
C ARG A 514 -37.47 4.81 -10.49
N LEU A 515 -38.74 4.96 -10.14
CA LEU A 515 -39.15 5.53 -8.87
C LEU A 515 -38.67 4.68 -7.68
N ASP A 516 -38.59 3.35 -7.81
CA ASP A 516 -37.99 2.47 -6.79
C ASP A 516 -36.49 2.73 -6.62
N ILE A 517 -35.76 2.92 -7.72
CA ILE A 517 -34.32 3.24 -7.69
C ILE A 517 -34.11 4.66 -7.14
N ASP A 518 -34.94 5.62 -7.52
CA ASP A 518 -34.91 6.99 -6.99
C ASP A 518 -35.19 7.01 -5.48
N GLU A 519 -36.21 6.28 -5.01
CA GLU A 519 -36.55 6.15 -3.59
C GLU A 519 -35.37 5.53 -2.82
N ALA A 520 -34.84 4.39 -3.30
CA ALA A 520 -33.65 3.76 -2.72
C ALA A 520 -32.42 4.68 -2.73
N THR A 521 -32.25 5.50 -3.78
CA THR A 521 -31.13 6.46 -3.88
C THR A 521 -31.30 7.59 -2.86
N THR A 522 -32.53 8.08 -2.66
CA THR A 522 -32.79 9.10 -1.63
C THR A 522 -32.64 8.55 -0.22
N GLU A 523 -33.07 7.31 0.05
CA GLU A 523 -32.87 6.63 1.34
C GLU A 523 -31.38 6.42 1.63
N GLU A 524 -30.60 5.94 0.66
CA GLU A 524 -29.15 5.75 0.85
C GLU A 524 -28.41 7.09 0.99
N LYS A 525 -28.88 8.16 0.35
CA LYS A 525 -28.35 9.52 0.54
C LYS A 525 -28.66 10.09 1.93
N THR A 526 -29.86 9.87 2.49
CA THR A 526 -30.16 10.30 3.87
C THR A 526 -29.39 9.49 4.90
N VAL A 527 -29.19 8.19 4.68
CA VAL A 527 -28.30 7.35 5.51
C VAL A 527 -26.85 7.83 5.42
N LEU A 528 -26.37 8.19 4.24
CA LEU A 528 -25.03 8.76 4.07
C LEU A 528 -24.90 10.09 4.81
N GLN A 529 -25.89 10.98 4.72
CA GLN A 529 -25.89 12.26 5.42
C GLN A 529 -25.88 12.10 6.94
N THR A 530 -26.67 11.17 7.50
CA THR A 530 -26.67 10.87 8.94
C THR A 530 -25.33 10.27 9.40
N LEU A 531 -24.73 9.37 8.59
CA LEU A 531 -23.38 8.84 8.86
C LEU A 531 -22.29 9.92 8.79
N GLN A 532 -22.41 10.88 7.87
CA GLN A 532 -21.51 12.04 7.78
C GLN A 532 -21.64 12.97 8.98
N GLN A 533 -22.88 13.24 9.43
CA GLN A 533 -23.13 14.01 10.65
C GLN A 533 -22.56 13.29 11.89
N GLY A 534 -22.78 11.98 11.99
CA GLY A 534 -22.20 11.15 13.05
C GLY A 534 -20.68 11.14 13.04
N LEU A 535 -20.05 11.10 11.86
CA LEU A 535 -18.60 11.23 11.71
C LEU A 535 -18.11 12.60 12.18
N GLY A 536 -18.80 13.69 11.83
CA GLY A 536 -18.46 15.04 12.26
C GLY A 536 -18.52 15.22 13.78
N GLN A 537 -19.58 14.71 14.41
CA GLN A 537 -19.71 14.70 15.88
C GLN A 537 -18.58 13.90 16.54
N THR A 538 -18.31 12.69 16.05
CA THR A 538 -17.23 11.81 16.52
C THR A 538 -15.84 12.47 16.35
N GLN A 539 -15.59 13.16 15.24
CA GLN A 539 -14.34 13.90 15.01
C GLN A 539 -14.17 15.09 15.97
N SER A 540 -15.25 15.83 16.24
CA SER A 540 -15.22 16.93 17.22
C SER A 540 -14.94 16.41 18.63
N TYR A 541 -15.52 15.25 18.99
CA TYR A 541 -15.28 14.59 20.26
C TYR A 541 -13.86 14.04 20.36
N SER A 542 -13.35 13.40 19.31
CA SER A 542 -11.94 12.96 19.22
C SER A 542 -10.96 14.10 19.42
N SER A 543 -11.24 15.28 18.85
CA SER A 543 -10.41 16.48 19.05
C SER A 543 -10.40 16.94 20.52
N LYS A 544 -11.55 16.89 21.21
CA LYS A 544 -11.63 17.18 22.66
C LYS A 544 -10.82 16.15 23.48
N VAL A 545 -10.92 14.87 23.14
CA VAL A 545 -10.15 13.78 23.77
C VAL A 545 -8.65 13.94 23.50
N GLU A 546 -8.25 14.39 22.30
CA GLU A 546 -6.84 14.66 21.97
C GLU A 546 -6.28 15.81 22.82
N ILE A 547 -7.05 16.89 23.03
CA ILE A 547 -6.66 17.99 23.92
C ILE A 547 -6.53 17.50 25.36
N GLU A 548 -7.48 16.70 25.86
CA GLU A 548 -7.40 16.10 27.20
C GLU A 548 -6.17 15.20 27.34
N LEU A 549 -5.87 14.37 26.33
CA LEU A 549 -4.70 13.52 26.28
C LEU A 549 -3.41 14.34 26.32
N LYS A 550 -3.32 15.40 25.50
CA LYS A 550 -2.16 16.33 25.50
C LYS A 550 -2.01 17.03 26.85
N GLY A 551 -3.11 17.43 27.47
CA GLY A 551 -3.12 18.00 28.82
C GLY A 551 -2.53 17.05 29.86
N LYS A 552 -3.05 15.81 29.92
CA LYS A 552 -2.54 14.77 30.84
C LYS A 552 -1.09 14.38 30.56
N GLN A 553 -0.68 14.34 29.29
CA GLN A 553 0.72 14.11 28.90
C GLN A 553 1.62 15.27 29.37
N SER A 554 1.18 16.52 29.22
CA SER A 554 1.91 17.69 29.73
C SER A 554 2.06 17.60 31.24
N ASP A 555 0.98 17.30 31.98
CA ASP A 555 1.00 17.14 33.43
C ASP A 555 2.01 16.06 33.87
N LEU A 556 2.05 14.93 33.16
CA LEU A 556 3.03 13.87 33.40
C LEU A 556 4.46 14.38 33.15
N THR A 557 4.71 15.10 32.05
CA THR A 557 6.05 15.65 31.77
C THR A 557 6.47 16.69 32.81
N ASP A 558 5.55 17.53 33.28
CA ASP A 558 5.84 18.53 34.30
C ASP A 558 6.05 17.89 35.67
N PHE A 559 5.34 16.80 35.96
CA PHE A 559 5.60 15.98 37.13
C PHE A 559 7.00 15.34 37.07
N GLN A 560 7.41 14.82 35.92
CA GLN A 560 8.75 14.29 35.70
C GLN A 560 9.84 15.37 35.86
N LYS A 561 9.60 16.59 35.37
CA LYS A 561 10.50 17.73 35.61
C LYS A 561 10.59 18.08 37.10
N LYS A 562 9.46 18.11 37.82
CA LYS A 562 9.43 18.36 39.27
C LYS A 562 10.23 17.30 40.03
N LYS A 563 10.06 16.02 39.68
CA LYS A 563 10.86 14.89 40.21
C LYS A 563 12.34 15.10 39.96
N GLN A 564 12.73 15.47 38.73
CA GLN A 564 14.14 15.72 38.40
C GLN A 564 14.73 16.90 39.18
N ARG A 565 13.98 17.98 39.39
CA ARG A 565 14.41 19.12 40.22
C ARG A 565 14.68 18.68 41.65
N LYS A 566 13.74 17.98 42.29
CA LYS A 566 13.94 17.50 43.67
C LYS A 566 15.11 16.51 43.79
N ILE A 567 15.36 15.69 42.77
CA ILE A 567 16.54 14.80 42.75
C ILE A 567 17.84 15.61 42.58
N ASN A 568 17.84 16.67 41.78
CA ASN A 568 19.01 17.54 41.62
C ASN A 568 19.32 18.38 42.86
N ASP A 569 18.31 18.66 43.70
CA ASP A 569 18.48 19.39 44.96
C ASP A 569 19.20 18.55 46.05
N ILE A 570 19.38 17.24 45.82
CA ILE A 570 20.13 16.39 46.73
C ILE A 570 21.62 16.72 46.66
N ASN A 571 22.20 17.05 47.82
CA ASN A 571 23.62 17.31 47.94
C ASN A 571 24.42 16.01 47.89
N VAL A 572 25.43 15.98 47.01
CA VAL A 572 26.33 14.83 46.88
C VAL A 572 27.70 15.19 47.42
N ALA A 573 28.15 14.46 48.44
CA ALA A 573 29.48 14.63 49.02
C ALA A 573 30.52 13.82 48.24
N PHE A 574 31.64 14.46 47.87
CA PHE A 574 32.78 13.81 47.24
C PHE A 574 34.09 14.21 47.93
N GLY A 575 34.93 13.22 48.22
CA GLY A 575 36.31 13.45 48.63
C GLY A 575 37.23 13.48 47.41
N LEU A 576 37.79 14.64 47.09
CA LEU A 576 38.77 14.78 46.00
C LEU A 576 40.12 15.22 46.54
N ARG A 577 41.19 14.69 45.96
CA ARG A 577 42.55 15.16 46.24
C ARG A 577 42.81 16.42 45.43
N THR A 578 43.60 17.35 45.97
CA THR A 578 43.87 18.65 45.33
C THR A 578 44.44 18.52 43.91
N HIS A 579 45.26 17.50 43.65
CA HIS A 579 45.82 17.24 42.31
C HIS A 579 44.77 16.79 41.27
N GLN A 580 43.60 16.35 41.71
CA GLN A 580 42.52 15.88 40.82
C GLN A 580 41.65 17.04 40.33
N ILE A 581 41.79 18.25 40.92
CA ILE A 581 40.98 19.40 40.58
C ILE A 581 41.82 20.36 39.73
N ARG A 582 41.28 20.70 38.56
CA ARG A 582 41.83 21.73 37.68
C ARG A 582 40.75 22.76 37.43
N TYR A 583 41.03 24.01 37.79
CA TYR A 583 40.16 25.14 37.51
C TYR A 583 40.61 25.81 36.21
N ASP A 584 39.72 25.87 35.20
CA ASP A 584 40.10 26.36 33.86
C ASP A 584 40.32 27.89 33.81
N ARG A 585 39.70 28.67 34.70
CA ARG A 585 39.82 30.14 34.68
C ARG A 585 41.04 30.67 35.43
N SER A 586 41.62 29.88 36.34
CA SER A 586 42.78 30.28 37.14
C SER A 586 43.57 29.06 37.58
N SER A 587 44.90 29.10 37.52
CA SER A 587 45.77 27.99 37.95
C SER A 587 45.76 27.73 39.47
N ARG A 588 44.99 28.52 40.24
CA ARG A 588 44.79 28.36 41.68
C ARG A 588 43.31 28.12 41.95
N LEU A 589 43.03 27.19 42.87
CA LEU A 589 41.68 26.94 43.38
C LEU A 589 41.18 28.18 44.16
N PRO A 590 40.01 28.73 43.82
CA PRO A 590 39.32 29.72 44.65
C PRO A 590 38.85 29.09 45.97
N ASP A 591 38.73 29.89 47.03
CA ASP A 591 38.19 29.46 48.33
C ASP A 591 36.68 29.18 48.28
N ASP A 592 35.97 29.80 47.32
CA ASP A 592 34.55 29.53 47.01
C ASP A 592 34.40 28.93 45.61
N ILE A 593 33.94 27.67 45.56
CA ILE A 593 33.74 26.88 44.35
C ILE A 593 32.23 26.71 44.06
N ALA A 594 31.34 27.33 44.85
CA ALA A 594 29.89 27.09 44.76
C ALA A 594 29.29 27.38 43.37
N GLN A 595 29.86 28.33 42.63
CA GLN A 595 29.41 28.68 41.27
C GLN A 595 30.15 27.92 40.15
N ALA A 596 31.08 27.03 40.48
CA ALA A 596 31.86 26.31 39.47
C ALA A 596 31.15 25.03 39.01
N LEU A 597 31.10 24.82 37.70
CA LEU A 597 30.62 23.57 37.12
C LEU A 597 31.74 22.52 37.15
N ILE A 598 31.46 21.37 37.78
CA ILE A 598 32.38 20.24 37.80
C ILE A 598 32.19 19.45 36.51
N PHE A 599 33.26 19.25 35.75
CA PHE A 599 33.24 18.50 34.51
C PHE A 599 34.42 17.53 34.43
N ASN A 600 34.15 16.29 34.00
CA ASN A 600 35.19 15.30 33.82
C ASN A 600 36.11 15.69 32.65
N THR A 601 37.43 15.70 32.86
CA THR A 601 38.39 16.09 31.81
C THR A 601 38.32 15.15 30.60
N ASN A 602 38.08 13.84 30.82
CA ASN A 602 37.97 12.88 29.72
C ASN A 602 36.73 13.13 28.87
N GLU A 603 35.60 13.42 29.51
CA GLU A 603 34.36 13.79 28.81
C GLU A 603 34.51 15.10 28.06
N LYS A 604 35.28 16.06 28.60
CA LYS A 604 35.55 17.34 27.92
C LYS A 604 36.30 17.11 26.62
N ILE A 605 37.35 16.29 26.66
CA ILE A 605 38.14 15.92 25.48
C ILE A 605 37.27 15.14 24.48
N ALA A 606 36.45 14.21 24.96
CA ALA A 606 35.52 13.47 24.11
C ALA A 606 34.51 14.38 23.39
N LEU A 607 33.95 15.38 24.09
CA LEU A 607 33.07 16.38 23.49
C LEU A 607 33.80 17.26 22.46
N GLN A 608 35.04 17.67 22.76
CA GLN A 608 35.86 18.42 21.81
C GLN A 608 36.11 17.62 20.52
N ASN A 609 36.45 16.34 20.65
CA ASN A 609 36.61 15.45 19.50
C ASN A 609 35.28 15.25 18.75
N ARG A 610 34.18 15.05 19.48
CA ARG A 610 32.85 14.89 18.88
C ARG A 610 32.40 16.11 18.09
N ILE A 611 32.73 17.33 18.52
CA ILE A 611 32.46 18.56 17.75
C ILE A 611 33.17 18.50 16.39
N VAL A 612 34.40 17.99 16.33
CA VAL A 612 35.11 17.81 15.06
C VAL A 612 34.41 16.76 14.21
N ASP A 613 34.05 15.60 14.78
CA ASP A 613 33.33 14.54 14.05
C ASP A 613 32.01 15.05 13.47
N VAL A 614 31.20 15.74 14.27
CA VAL A 614 29.90 16.31 13.85
C VAL A 614 30.09 17.32 12.72
N LYS A 615 31.15 18.14 12.74
CA LYS A 615 31.46 19.04 11.60
C LYS A 615 31.76 18.24 10.33
N THR A 616 32.46 17.12 10.42
CA THR A 616 32.71 16.25 9.26
C THR A 616 31.45 15.53 8.77
N GLU A 617 30.59 15.07 9.68
CA GLU A 617 29.29 14.45 9.37
C GLU A 617 28.37 15.45 8.67
N ILE A 618 28.25 16.69 9.20
CA ILE A 618 27.47 17.77 8.56
C ILE A 618 27.97 18.05 7.15
N LYS A 619 29.29 18.06 6.92
CA LYS A 619 29.84 18.26 5.58
C LYS A 619 29.42 17.14 4.62
N LYS A 620 29.54 15.87 5.05
CA LYS A 620 29.12 14.71 4.24
C LYS A 620 27.61 14.72 3.94
N GLU A 621 26.78 15.08 4.90
CA GLU A 621 25.33 15.16 4.69
C GLU A 621 24.95 16.33 3.77
N LYS A 622 25.67 17.46 3.81
CA LYS A 622 25.51 18.54 2.82
C LYS A 622 25.86 18.07 1.41
N GLU A 623 26.96 17.36 1.22
CA GLU A 623 27.34 16.78 -0.08
C GLU A 623 26.28 15.78 -0.59
N ARG A 624 25.72 14.94 0.30
CA ARG A 624 24.59 14.04 -0.04
C ARG A 624 23.33 14.82 -0.43
N HIS A 625 23.01 15.88 0.29
CA HIS A 625 21.87 16.73 -0.01
C HIS A 625 22.04 17.41 -1.38
N GLU A 626 23.22 17.97 -1.66
CA GLU A 626 23.54 18.56 -2.96
C GLU A 626 23.38 17.55 -4.10
N ASN A 627 23.90 16.32 -3.93
CA ASN A 627 23.72 15.23 -4.89
C ASN A 627 22.23 14.90 -5.11
N LYS A 628 21.43 14.77 -4.04
CA LYS A 628 19.96 14.51 -4.14
C LYS A 628 19.21 15.66 -4.83
N VAL A 629 19.62 16.90 -4.57
CA VAL A 629 19.04 18.08 -5.24
C VAL A 629 19.40 18.06 -6.73
N GLN A 630 20.62 17.67 -7.08
CA GLN A 630 21.04 17.54 -8.47
C GLN A 630 20.26 16.44 -9.18
N THR A 631 20.16 15.23 -8.60
CA THR A 631 19.36 14.14 -9.20
C THR A 631 17.89 14.53 -9.35
N LYS A 632 17.31 15.26 -8.39
CA LYS A 632 15.94 15.80 -8.52
C LYS A 632 15.81 16.77 -9.70
N LYS A 633 16.80 17.65 -9.93
CA LYS A 633 16.80 18.56 -11.08
C LYS A 633 16.91 17.79 -12.38
N ASP A 634 17.81 16.81 -12.46
CA ASP A 634 18.02 15.98 -13.64
C ASP A 634 16.74 15.19 -13.98
N LEU A 635 16.12 14.53 -12.99
CA LEU A 635 14.84 13.83 -13.13
C LEU A 635 13.70 14.79 -13.52
N SER A 636 13.66 16.01 -12.98
CA SER A 636 12.67 17.01 -13.36
C SER A 636 12.84 17.48 -14.80
N HIS A 637 14.08 17.61 -15.27
CA HIS A 637 14.37 17.96 -16.66
C HIS A 637 14.00 16.81 -17.59
N GLU A 638 14.33 15.57 -17.24
CA GLU A 638 13.94 14.37 -17.98
C GLU A 638 12.42 14.21 -18.04
N LEU A 639 11.70 14.46 -16.93
CA LEU A 639 10.24 14.44 -16.91
C LEU A 639 9.66 15.48 -17.88
N LYS A 640 10.18 16.71 -17.86
CA LYS A 640 9.76 17.75 -18.82
C LYS A 640 10.03 17.33 -20.26
N HIS A 641 11.22 16.80 -20.56
CA HIS A 641 11.56 16.30 -21.88
C HIS A 641 10.64 15.15 -22.32
N LEU A 642 10.34 14.19 -21.44
CA LEU A 642 9.41 13.09 -21.72
C LEU A 642 8.00 13.60 -21.98
N VAL A 643 7.52 14.59 -21.22
CA VAL A 643 6.22 15.24 -21.46
C VAL A 643 6.19 15.96 -22.81
N GLU A 644 7.28 16.65 -23.19
CA GLU A 644 7.40 17.27 -24.52
C GLU A 644 7.43 16.23 -25.65
N VAL A 645 8.14 15.12 -25.47
CA VAL A 645 8.15 14.00 -26.43
C VAL A 645 6.76 13.38 -26.56
N ILE A 646 6.06 13.14 -25.45
CA ILE A 646 4.67 12.64 -25.46
C ILE A 646 3.77 13.61 -26.21
N LYS A 647 3.89 14.93 -25.96
CA LYS A 647 3.12 15.95 -26.66
C LYS A 647 3.43 15.94 -28.17
N ARG A 648 4.71 15.90 -28.55
CA ARG A 648 5.15 15.84 -29.94
C ARG A 648 4.61 14.62 -30.68
N LEU A 649 4.71 13.44 -30.06
CA LEU A 649 4.16 12.19 -30.62
C LEU A 649 2.64 12.23 -30.72
N THR A 650 1.97 12.83 -29.73
CA THR A 650 0.51 13.02 -29.75
C THR A 650 0.11 13.94 -30.91
N ASP A 651 0.84 15.04 -31.11
CA ASP A 651 0.61 15.98 -32.22
C ASP A 651 0.89 15.34 -33.59
N GLU A 652 1.95 14.54 -33.71
CA GLU A 652 2.26 13.77 -34.92
C GLU A 652 1.19 12.73 -35.21
N CYS A 653 0.73 11.98 -34.20
CA CYS A 653 -0.41 11.07 -34.33
C CYS A 653 -1.67 11.81 -34.76
N ASN A 654 -1.96 12.97 -34.15
CA ASN A 654 -3.12 13.80 -34.50
C ASN A 654 -3.06 14.29 -35.95
N LYS A 655 -1.89 14.76 -36.41
CA LYS A 655 -1.68 15.15 -37.83
C LYS A 655 -1.90 13.97 -38.76
N LEU A 656 -1.29 12.82 -38.49
CA LEU A 656 -1.47 11.62 -39.31
C LEU A 656 -2.94 11.13 -39.34
N MET A 657 -3.67 11.28 -38.24
CA MET A 657 -5.10 10.98 -38.19
C MET A 657 -5.91 11.95 -39.05
N ILE A 658 -5.61 13.25 -39.01
CA ILE A 658 -6.26 14.26 -39.86
C ILE A 658 -5.92 14.02 -41.34
N GLU A 659 -4.68 13.72 -41.69
CA GLU A 659 -4.27 13.44 -43.07
C GLU A 659 -4.93 12.18 -43.63
N LYS A 660 -5.06 11.11 -42.83
CA LYS A 660 -5.64 9.83 -43.29
C LYS A 660 -7.17 9.80 -43.26
N PHE A 661 -7.79 10.39 -42.25
CA PHE A 661 -9.23 10.27 -41.99
C PHE A 661 -10.00 11.60 -42.13
N GLY A 662 -9.31 12.73 -42.31
CA GLY A 662 -9.92 14.06 -42.38
C GLY A 662 -10.44 14.60 -41.04
N LYS A 663 -10.43 13.78 -39.98
CA LYS A 663 -10.93 14.08 -38.62
C LYS A 663 -10.08 13.33 -37.58
N LEU A 664 -10.10 13.79 -36.33
CA LEU A 664 -9.53 13.04 -35.20
C LEU A 664 -10.43 11.86 -34.88
N VAL A 665 -10.00 10.65 -35.27
CA VAL A 665 -10.77 9.43 -35.11
C VAL A 665 -10.28 8.67 -33.89
N ASN A 666 -11.20 8.28 -33.00
CA ASN A 666 -10.88 7.38 -31.91
C ASN A 666 -10.71 5.95 -32.46
N LEU A 667 -9.46 5.55 -32.70
CA LEU A 667 -9.11 4.25 -33.32
C LEU A 667 -9.69 3.05 -32.56
N GLU A 668 -9.89 3.17 -31.25
CA GLU A 668 -10.46 2.08 -30.43
C GLU A 668 -11.94 1.82 -30.76
N LYS A 669 -12.73 2.88 -30.97
CA LYS A 669 -14.12 2.75 -31.41
C LYS A 669 -14.20 2.23 -32.85
N LEU A 670 -13.29 2.69 -33.72
CA LEU A 670 -13.24 2.27 -35.12
C LEU A 670 -12.93 0.77 -35.26
N GLU A 671 -12.00 0.23 -34.47
CA GLU A 671 -11.65 -1.20 -34.53
C GLU A 671 -12.80 -2.14 -34.17
N GLY A 672 -13.69 -1.74 -33.25
CA GLY A 672 -14.91 -2.48 -32.96
C GLY A 672 -15.92 -2.46 -34.11
N ALA A 673 -15.90 -1.43 -34.95
CA ALA A 673 -16.79 -1.26 -36.10
C ALA A 673 -16.29 -1.93 -37.39
N ILE A 674 -15.02 -2.37 -37.46
CA ILE A 674 -14.44 -3.05 -38.64
C ILE A 674 -15.17 -4.36 -38.99
N VAL A 675 -15.78 -5.01 -37.99
CA VAL A 675 -16.55 -6.25 -38.18
C VAL A 675 -17.98 -6.02 -37.71
N ASN A 676 -18.77 -5.34 -38.53
CA ASN A 676 -20.22 -5.33 -38.34
C ASN A 676 -20.81 -6.61 -38.96
N LEU A 677 -21.04 -7.62 -38.12
CA LEU A 677 -21.58 -8.93 -38.51
C LEU A 677 -22.89 -8.78 -39.30
N GLN A 678 -23.73 -7.80 -38.93
CA GLN A 678 -25.02 -7.56 -39.57
C GLN A 678 -24.87 -7.09 -41.02
N ILE A 679 -23.87 -6.25 -41.31
CA ILE A 679 -23.62 -5.76 -42.67
C ILE A 679 -23.14 -6.91 -43.56
N GLU A 680 -22.26 -7.77 -43.05
CA GLU A 680 -21.75 -8.89 -43.85
C GLU A 680 -22.81 -9.98 -44.05
N GLU A 681 -23.69 -10.22 -43.07
CA GLU A 681 -24.89 -11.05 -43.25
C GLU A 681 -25.84 -10.49 -44.30
N LEU A 682 -26.07 -9.16 -44.31
CA LEU A 682 -26.94 -8.52 -45.30
C LEU A 682 -26.36 -8.61 -46.71
N LYS A 683 -25.04 -8.45 -46.88
CA LYS A 683 -24.38 -8.68 -48.17
C LYS A 683 -24.52 -10.11 -48.65
N GLN A 684 -24.38 -11.08 -47.75
CA GLN A 684 -24.57 -12.47 -48.14
C GLN A 684 -26.01 -12.77 -48.56
N ARG A 685 -27.01 -12.19 -47.88
CA ARG A 685 -28.41 -12.31 -48.33
C ARG A 685 -28.64 -11.64 -49.69
N LEU A 686 -27.98 -10.51 -49.96
CA LEU A 686 -28.04 -9.85 -51.25
C LEU A 686 -27.42 -10.71 -52.37
N ASP A 687 -26.29 -11.34 -52.09
CA ASP A 687 -25.64 -12.27 -53.03
C ASP A 687 -26.50 -13.52 -53.26
N ASP A 688 -27.03 -14.14 -52.20
CA ASP A 688 -27.91 -15.31 -52.29
C ASP A 688 -29.17 -14.97 -53.14
N ALA A 689 -29.79 -13.81 -52.91
CA ALA A 689 -30.92 -13.34 -53.72
C ALA A 689 -30.50 -13.03 -55.17
N GLY A 690 -29.30 -12.47 -55.38
CA GLY A 690 -28.73 -12.23 -56.70
C GLY A 690 -28.54 -13.50 -57.51
N ASP A 691 -28.05 -14.58 -56.88
CA ASP A 691 -27.90 -15.90 -57.49
C ASP A 691 -29.27 -16.51 -57.86
N GLU A 692 -30.29 -16.35 -57.00
CA GLU A 692 -31.67 -16.77 -57.30
C GLU A 692 -32.25 -16.02 -58.52
N TYR A 693 -32.03 -14.71 -58.60
CA TYR A 693 -32.45 -13.92 -59.76
C TYR A 693 -31.70 -14.30 -61.03
N TYR A 694 -30.39 -14.54 -60.93
CA TYR A 694 -29.57 -14.94 -62.07
C TYR A 694 -30.00 -16.31 -62.62
N ASN A 695 -30.24 -17.29 -61.74
CA ASN A 695 -30.75 -18.61 -62.11
C ASN A 695 -32.13 -18.51 -62.76
N SER A 696 -33.00 -17.66 -62.22
CA SER A 696 -34.33 -17.40 -62.81
C SER A 696 -34.20 -16.76 -64.20
N MET A 697 -33.30 -15.80 -64.38
CA MET A 697 -33.03 -15.19 -65.68
C MET A 697 -32.53 -16.21 -66.70
N GLN A 698 -31.60 -17.08 -66.31
CA GLN A 698 -31.13 -18.15 -67.20
C GLN A 698 -32.25 -19.08 -67.64
N GLN A 699 -33.16 -19.44 -66.73
CA GLN A 699 -34.35 -20.24 -67.10
C GLN A 699 -35.24 -19.52 -68.10
N PHE A 700 -35.43 -18.20 -67.95
CA PHE A 700 -36.19 -17.41 -68.91
C PHE A 700 -35.48 -17.27 -70.26
N GLU A 701 -34.16 -17.12 -70.29
CA GLU A 701 -33.39 -17.11 -71.54
C GLU A 701 -33.49 -18.45 -72.27
N LEU A 702 -33.45 -19.55 -71.54
CA LEU A 702 -33.56 -20.90 -72.10
C LEU A 702 -34.95 -21.12 -72.72
N LYS A 703 -36.02 -20.72 -72.03
CA LYS A 703 -37.39 -20.71 -72.58
C LYS A 703 -37.52 -19.83 -73.81
N LYS A 704 -36.89 -18.64 -73.79
CA LYS A 704 -36.88 -17.73 -74.95
C LYS A 704 -36.16 -18.34 -76.15
N MET A 705 -35.12 -19.16 -75.93
CA MET A 705 -34.45 -19.89 -77.00
C MET A 705 -35.34 -21.00 -77.56
N GLU A 706 -36.00 -21.78 -76.71
CA GLU A 706 -36.98 -22.81 -77.14
C GLU A 706 -38.09 -22.19 -78.01
N GLU A 707 -38.72 -21.10 -77.55
CA GLU A 707 -39.76 -20.41 -78.33
C GLU A 707 -39.23 -19.87 -79.67
N LYS A 708 -37.98 -19.40 -79.71
CA LYS A 708 -37.36 -18.95 -80.97
C LYS A 708 -37.16 -20.11 -81.95
N ASP A 709 -36.68 -21.25 -81.47
CA ASP A 709 -36.48 -22.43 -82.32
C ASP A 709 -37.81 -22.91 -82.91
N ASP A 710 -38.89 -22.91 -82.12
CA ASP A 710 -40.24 -23.20 -82.60
C ASP A 710 -40.67 -22.25 -83.73
N THR A 711 -40.41 -20.94 -83.58
CA THR A 711 -40.73 -19.98 -84.66
C THR A 711 -39.88 -20.19 -85.91
N ILE A 712 -38.61 -20.59 -85.76
CA ILE A 712 -37.71 -20.88 -86.89
C ILE A 712 -38.23 -22.10 -87.67
N ASP A 713 -38.69 -23.14 -86.97
CA ASP A 713 -39.22 -24.33 -87.63
C ASP A 713 -40.56 -24.06 -88.33
N LEU A 714 -41.42 -23.22 -87.75
CA LEU A 714 -42.61 -22.69 -88.43
C LEU A 714 -42.24 -21.85 -89.68
N LEU A 715 -41.20 -21.04 -89.62
CA LEU A 715 -40.72 -20.28 -90.79
C LEU A 715 -40.15 -21.19 -91.88
N LYS A 716 -39.38 -22.23 -91.52
CA LYS A 716 -38.85 -23.21 -92.47
C LYS A 716 -39.98 -23.95 -93.19
N THR A 717 -40.98 -24.44 -92.46
CA THR A 717 -42.13 -25.15 -93.05
C THR A 717 -42.96 -24.24 -93.96
N ASN A 718 -43.15 -22.97 -93.58
CA ASN A 718 -43.85 -22.00 -94.43
C ASN A 718 -43.05 -21.68 -95.70
N THR A 719 -41.72 -21.54 -95.59
CA THR A 719 -40.83 -21.31 -96.74
C THR A 719 -40.81 -22.51 -97.69
N GLN A 720 -40.84 -23.74 -97.16
CA GLN A 720 -40.97 -24.96 -97.95
C GLN A 720 -42.28 -24.97 -98.75
N ARG A 721 -43.41 -24.64 -98.11
CA ARG A 721 -44.71 -24.53 -98.79
C ARG A 721 -44.71 -23.44 -99.87
N LEU A 722 -44.05 -22.30 -99.62
CA LEU A 722 -43.90 -21.25 -100.63
C LEU A 722 -43.05 -21.72 -101.82
N HIS A 723 -42.00 -22.52 -101.57
CA HIS A 723 -41.19 -23.10 -102.61
C HIS A 723 -41.99 -24.12 -103.45
N GLU A 724 -42.73 -25.01 -102.81
CA GLU A 724 -43.67 -25.93 -103.48
C GLU A 724 -44.69 -25.17 -104.34
N LEU A 725 -45.22 -24.07 -103.82
CA LEU A 725 -46.14 -23.20 -104.56
C LEU A 725 -45.45 -22.57 -105.77
N ALA A 726 -44.22 -22.08 -105.63
CA ALA A 726 -43.44 -21.53 -106.74
C ALA A 726 -43.19 -22.59 -107.82
N THR A 727 -42.81 -23.82 -107.46
CA THR A 727 -42.62 -24.90 -108.43
C THR A 727 -43.90 -25.24 -109.18
N LEU A 728 -45.05 -25.26 -108.49
CA LEU A 728 -46.35 -25.49 -109.12
C LEU A 728 -46.74 -24.36 -110.09
N VAL A 729 -46.37 -23.11 -109.78
CA VAL A 729 -46.60 -21.97 -110.67
C VAL A 729 -45.73 -22.06 -111.92
N ASP A 730 -44.47 -22.49 -111.80
CA ASP A 730 -43.58 -22.69 -112.95
C ASP A 730 -44.06 -23.85 -113.83
N ASP A 731 -44.50 -24.95 -113.25
CA ASP A 731 -45.13 -26.07 -113.98
C ASP A 731 -46.39 -25.61 -114.72
N LYS A 732 -47.23 -24.79 -114.08
CA LYS A 732 -48.40 -24.19 -114.71
C LYS A 732 -48.00 -23.34 -115.92
N ARG A 733 -47.02 -22.44 -115.77
CA ARG A 733 -46.52 -21.61 -116.88
C ARG A 733 -45.97 -22.47 -118.02
N ARG A 734 -45.22 -23.52 -117.72
CA ARG A 734 -44.69 -24.45 -118.72
C ARG A 734 -45.81 -25.13 -119.52
N ILE A 735 -46.87 -25.55 -118.85
CA ILE A 735 -48.04 -26.15 -119.51
C ILE A 735 -48.78 -25.10 -120.37
N ASP A 736 -48.93 -23.87 -119.87
CA ASP A 736 -49.53 -22.76 -120.62
C ASP A 736 -48.73 -22.44 -121.89
N ASP A 737 -47.39 -22.43 -121.82
CA ASP A 737 -46.50 -22.22 -122.96
C ASP A 737 -46.60 -23.38 -123.97
N GLN A 738 -46.68 -24.64 -123.50
CA GLN A 738 -46.93 -25.80 -124.37
C GLN A 738 -48.29 -25.70 -125.06
N LEU A 739 -49.31 -25.19 -124.38
CA LEU A 739 -50.63 -24.93 -124.96
C LEU A 739 -50.58 -23.81 -126.00
N MET A 740 -49.86 -22.72 -125.73
CA MET A 740 -49.67 -21.62 -126.69
C MET A 740 -48.91 -22.08 -127.94
N ALA A 741 -47.83 -22.85 -127.78
CA ALA A 741 -47.09 -23.43 -128.91
C ALA A 741 -47.98 -24.36 -129.75
N ARG A 742 -48.83 -25.17 -129.12
CA ARG A 742 -49.80 -26.02 -129.83
C ARG A 742 -50.89 -25.22 -130.54
N LYS A 743 -51.31 -24.07 -129.99
CA LYS A 743 -52.26 -23.16 -130.63
C LYS A 743 -51.64 -22.46 -131.85
N MET A 744 -50.36 -22.12 -131.81
CA MET A 744 -49.67 -21.51 -132.97
C MET A 744 -49.41 -22.52 -134.10
N GLY A 745 -49.14 -23.79 -133.80
CA GLY A 745 -48.92 -24.83 -134.81
C GLY A 745 -50.17 -25.25 -135.61
N VAL A 746 -51.38 -24.86 -135.19
CA VAL A 746 -52.64 -25.17 -135.92
C VAL A 746 -53.05 -24.04 -136.87
N ALA A 747 -52.33 -22.91 -136.90
CA ALA A 747 -52.69 -21.72 -137.67
C ALA A 747 -52.02 -21.60 -139.05
N GLU A 748 -51.12 -22.51 -139.45
CA GLU A 748 -50.21 -22.30 -140.61
C GLU A 748 -50.43 -23.24 -141.82
N GLU A 749 -51.37 -24.19 -141.77
CA GLU A 749 -51.76 -25.01 -142.94
C GLU A 749 -53.27 -25.03 -143.14
N TYR A 750 -53.86 -23.92 -143.58
CA TYR A 750 -55.09 -23.94 -144.38
C TYR A 750 -55.27 -22.62 -145.16
N ALA A 751 -54.90 -22.64 -146.43
CA ALA A 751 -55.33 -21.69 -147.46
C ALA A 751 -55.91 -22.53 -148.61
N GLY A 752 -57.18 -22.55 -148.99
CA GLY A 752 -58.42 -21.86 -148.62
C GLY A 752 -59.35 -22.00 -149.85
N PRO A 753 -60.70 -21.97 -149.73
CA PRO A 753 -61.54 -21.76 -150.90
C PRO A 753 -62.19 -20.37 -150.87
N THR A 754 -61.97 -19.64 -151.95
CA THR A 754 -62.88 -18.67 -152.60
C THR A 754 -64.12 -18.20 -151.82
N LYS A 755 -64.11 -16.89 -151.50
CA LYS A 755 -65.14 -15.89 -151.09
C LYS A 755 -66.58 -16.27 -150.70
N ARG A 756 -67.14 -17.42 -151.10
CA ARG A 756 -68.45 -17.91 -150.65
C ARG A 756 -68.38 -18.66 -149.31
N ASN A 757 -67.26 -19.32 -149.04
CA ASN A 757 -67.05 -20.08 -147.81
C ASN A 757 -66.69 -19.19 -146.60
N VAL A 758 -66.15 -17.99 -146.82
CA VAL A 758 -65.89 -17.00 -145.76
C VAL A 758 -67.21 -16.47 -145.19
N GLU A 759 -68.21 -16.22 -146.04
CA GLU A 759 -69.54 -15.79 -145.58
C GLU A 759 -70.29 -16.90 -144.82
N GLU A 760 -70.18 -18.16 -145.24
CA GLU A 760 -70.73 -19.28 -144.47
C GLU A 760 -69.96 -19.54 -143.17
N PHE A 761 -68.62 -19.37 -143.17
CA PHE A 761 -67.81 -19.49 -141.96
C PHE A 761 -68.10 -18.36 -140.97
N ASP A 762 -68.27 -17.12 -141.42
CA ASP A 762 -68.64 -16.00 -140.56
C ASP A 762 -70.08 -16.17 -140.03
N ARG A 763 -71.02 -16.69 -140.84
CA ARG A 763 -72.36 -17.08 -140.36
C ARG A 763 -72.31 -18.19 -139.32
N LEU A 764 -71.41 -19.16 -139.46
CA LEU A 764 -71.24 -20.25 -138.50
C LEU A 764 -70.48 -19.79 -137.24
N CYS A 765 -69.48 -18.94 -137.34
CA CYS A 765 -68.80 -18.35 -136.18
C CYS A 765 -69.73 -17.43 -135.39
N THR A 766 -70.54 -16.62 -136.07
CA THR A 766 -71.58 -15.81 -135.40
C THR A 766 -72.64 -16.69 -134.76
N LEU A 767 -73.04 -17.81 -135.39
CA LEU A 767 -73.94 -18.79 -134.79
C LEU A 767 -73.31 -19.46 -133.55
N VAL A 768 -72.04 -19.87 -133.59
CA VAL A 768 -71.35 -20.51 -132.46
C VAL A 768 -71.13 -19.52 -131.33
N GLN A 769 -70.80 -18.26 -131.62
CA GLN A 769 -70.71 -17.21 -130.61
C GLN A 769 -72.07 -16.91 -129.99
N LEU A 770 -73.14 -16.87 -130.79
CA LEU A 770 -74.51 -16.75 -130.27
C LEU A 770 -74.87 -17.95 -129.39
N GLN A 771 -74.58 -19.18 -129.82
CA GLN A 771 -74.82 -20.39 -129.03
C GLN A 771 -73.95 -20.44 -127.76
N ALA A 772 -72.72 -19.93 -127.78
CA ALA A 772 -71.87 -19.85 -126.60
C ALA A 772 -72.39 -18.82 -125.59
N GLN A 773 -72.83 -17.66 -126.07
CA GLN A 773 -73.51 -16.66 -125.24
C GLN A 773 -74.83 -17.21 -124.69
N GLU A 774 -75.57 -17.98 -125.48
CA GLU A 774 -76.81 -18.64 -125.05
C GLU A 774 -76.52 -19.72 -124.00
N ILE A 775 -75.45 -20.51 -124.14
CA ILE A 775 -75.00 -21.48 -123.13
C ILE A 775 -74.52 -20.78 -121.85
N GLU A 776 -73.83 -19.65 -121.96
CA GLU A 776 -73.34 -18.90 -120.80
C GLU A 776 -74.48 -18.18 -120.08
N ALA A 777 -75.44 -17.63 -120.83
CA ALA A 777 -76.70 -17.12 -120.33
C ALA A 777 -77.50 -18.24 -119.65
N LEU A 778 -77.60 -19.42 -120.25
CA LEU A 778 -78.25 -20.60 -119.64
C LEU A 778 -77.47 -21.12 -118.42
N LYS A 779 -76.14 -21.03 -118.37
CA LYS A 779 -75.34 -21.40 -117.18
C LYS A 779 -75.49 -20.37 -116.06
N ALA A 780 -75.56 -19.08 -116.40
CA ALA A 780 -75.87 -18.02 -115.45
C ALA A 780 -77.31 -18.17 -114.94
N GLU A 781 -78.26 -18.45 -115.82
CA GLU A 781 -79.64 -18.77 -115.49
C GLU A 781 -79.71 -20.04 -114.64
N ILE A 782 -78.98 -21.11 -114.96
CA ILE A 782 -78.86 -22.31 -114.12
C ILE A 782 -78.20 -21.97 -112.78
N SER A 783 -77.19 -21.10 -112.69
CA SER A 783 -76.58 -20.70 -111.41
C SER A 783 -77.52 -19.86 -110.55
N ILE A 784 -78.34 -19.03 -111.20
CA ILE A 784 -79.40 -18.24 -110.57
C ILE A 784 -80.59 -19.13 -110.18
N LEU A 785 -80.93 -20.15 -110.97
CA LEU A 785 -82.00 -21.13 -110.72
C LEU A 785 -81.56 -22.28 -109.77
N SER A 786 -80.26 -22.61 -109.69
CA SER A 786 -79.70 -23.60 -108.75
C SER A 786 -79.45 -23.01 -107.37
N ARG A 787 -79.49 -21.68 -107.24
CA ARG A 787 -79.60 -21.00 -105.95
C ARG A 787 -81.09 -20.78 -105.67
N LYS A 788 -81.66 -21.54 -104.73
CA LYS A 788 -83.00 -21.23 -104.18
C LYS A 788 -82.96 -19.83 -103.56
N GLY A 789 -83.52 -18.79 -104.22
CA GLY A 789 -83.66 -17.49 -103.54
C GLY A 789 -83.94 -16.21 -104.34
N GLY A 790 -84.53 -16.25 -105.54
CA GLY A 790 -85.28 -15.11 -106.14
C GLY A 790 -84.45 -13.98 -106.77
N HIS A 791 -85.00 -13.06 -107.55
CA HIS A 791 -86.29 -12.90 -108.23
C HIS A 791 -86.00 -11.85 -109.34
N ILE A 792 -86.57 -12.00 -110.54
CA ILE A 792 -86.25 -11.19 -111.73
C ILE A 792 -87.22 -10.00 -111.81
N LEU A 793 -86.71 -8.77 -111.98
CA LEU A 793 -87.51 -7.63 -112.46
C LEU A 793 -87.02 -7.20 -113.86
N PRO A 794 -87.94 -6.81 -114.77
CA PRO A 794 -87.68 -6.61 -116.20
C PRO A 794 -87.21 -5.17 -116.54
N PRO A 795 -86.81 -4.92 -117.81
CA PRO A 795 -85.78 -3.96 -118.21
C PRO A 795 -86.33 -2.67 -118.84
N ASN A 796 -85.49 -1.62 -118.97
CA ASN A 796 -85.60 -0.62 -120.03
C ASN A 796 -84.31 0.25 -120.15
N PRO A 797 -84.11 1.09 -121.19
CA PRO A 797 -83.29 0.77 -122.35
C PRO A 797 -82.27 1.89 -122.72
N ALA A 798 -81.44 1.58 -123.73
CA ALA A 798 -80.85 2.51 -124.70
C ALA A 798 -79.76 3.51 -124.22
N LEU A 799 -78.64 3.54 -124.94
CA LEU A 799 -78.46 4.41 -126.10
C LEU A 799 -77.07 4.22 -126.73
N LEU A 800 -77.09 3.84 -128.01
CA LEU A 800 -76.17 4.19 -129.11
C LEU A 800 -75.89 5.72 -129.17
N PRO A 801 -75.18 6.30 -130.17
CA PRO A 801 -74.14 5.82 -131.11
C PRO A 801 -72.95 6.83 -131.28
N GLN A 802 -71.93 6.50 -132.08
CA GLN A 802 -71.65 7.07 -133.42
C GLN A 802 -70.19 6.90 -133.90
N ASN A 803 -70.08 6.33 -135.10
CA ASN A 803 -69.19 6.63 -136.26
C ASN A 803 -67.67 6.73 -136.01
N VAL A 804 -66.80 6.02 -136.74
CA VAL A 804 -66.74 5.66 -138.17
C VAL A 804 -66.27 4.22 -138.36
#